data_AF-A0ABD2AFI1-F1
#
_entry.id   AF-A0ABD2AFI1-F1
#
_cell.length_a   1.000
_cell.length_b   1.000
_cell.length_c   1.000
_cell.angle_alpha   90.00
_cell.angle_beta   90.00
_cell.angle_gamma   90.00
#
_symmetry.space_group_name_H-M   'P 1'
#
loop_
_entity.id
_entity.type
_entity.pdbx_description
1 polymer ?
#
loop_
_entity_poly.entity_id
_entity_poly.type
_entity_poly.pdbx_seq_one_letter_code
_entity_poly.pdbx_strand_id
1 'polypeptide(L)'
;MTFFKTALLFGLLILVSDAREYQKKDLITFREEVRSMFDHAYSSYLSYAYPYDELRSLSCDGFDTWGSFSLTLIDALDTLAVMGNFSEFRRVTEIISDRENFEANINVSVFETNIRVIGGLLSAHLLSHKAGVPLEPGWPCNGPLLRLAEDMAKRLLPAFNTPTGMPYGTVNLKYGVPEGETSITCTAGIGTYLLEFGTLSRLTGDPLYEEVAMNALKALNHYKSNIGLVGNHIDVLTGHWTAQDSGIGAGVDSYFEYLAKGTLLFQDPWLGAMFHEHKAAIEKYIRKEDWYLWVSMTKGQVTLPVFQSLDAYWPGVLSLFGEIGDAMKSLHNYHRVWKQFGFTPEFYNIPQGEAGTNRESYPLRPELIESVMYLYRATGDPYLIQVGVDILRSLQHSAKTKCGYATINNVHDHRKADRMESFFLAETTKYLYLLFDPDNFIHNNGQQGDVIKTQWGHCIVDSGGYVFNTEAHPIDPGALYCCRKIQNMLPDKISTVDKFFTTHDLKEKYNREDTIHEDDDIDINDSNNLVEIIKLSQLRNKFANEVKSKTFENVEIFIEELLPENVSESEDETNKNKTLHSDSAKMQVIAQPNVIYKADDSETTDTFEASITSDDVYNSATVQNNTKLSKKAVSNQITRFEPQIMLENIRRKNMYPTNTTARLMYHTLFCQSQSFLQRISIIGEFF
;
A
#
# COMPACT_ATOMS: atom_id res chain seq x y z
N MET A 1 47.28 37.14 -24.36
CA MET A 1 46.05 36.51 -24.91
C MET A 1 45.72 35.15 -24.32
N THR A 2 46.67 34.30 -23.93
CA THR A 2 46.40 32.97 -23.33
C THR A 2 45.72 33.04 -21.96
N PHE A 3 46.21 33.86 -21.03
CA PHE A 3 45.62 34.03 -19.69
C PHE A 3 44.14 34.46 -19.69
N PHE A 4 43.73 35.27 -20.68
CA PHE A 4 42.34 35.71 -20.79
C PHE A 4 41.41 34.58 -21.26
N LYS A 5 41.91 33.62 -22.06
CA LYS A 5 41.13 32.46 -22.51
C LYS A 5 40.96 31.41 -21.42
N THR A 6 41.97 31.19 -20.58
CA THR A 6 41.86 30.27 -19.42
C THR A 6 40.95 30.83 -18.33
N ALA A 7 40.99 32.14 -18.07
CA ALA A 7 40.05 32.80 -17.16
C ALA A 7 38.61 32.74 -17.68
N LEU A 8 38.39 32.90 -19.00
CA LEU A 8 37.05 32.74 -19.59
C LEU A 8 36.55 31.29 -19.50
N LEU A 9 37.42 30.29 -19.66
CA LEU A 9 37.05 28.87 -19.50
C LEU A 9 36.65 28.54 -18.06
N PHE A 10 37.40 29.02 -17.07
CA PHE A 10 37.04 28.86 -15.66
C PHE A 10 35.76 29.63 -15.29
N GLY A 11 35.58 30.84 -15.85
CA GLY A 11 34.34 31.60 -15.69
C GLY A 11 33.12 30.91 -16.29
N LEU A 12 33.24 30.27 -17.46
CA LEU A 12 32.17 29.45 -18.04
C LEU A 12 31.93 28.16 -17.25
N LEU A 13 32.97 27.50 -16.73
CA LEU A 13 32.81 26.30 -15.90
C LEU A 13 32.07 26.58 -14.58
N ILE A 14 32.30 27.75 -13.97
CA ILE A 14 31.58 28.18 -12.76
C ILE A 14 30.10 28.54 -13.06
N LEU A 15 29.75 28.85 -14.32
CA LEU A 15 28.38 29.20 -14.74
C LEU A 15 27.52 28.01 -15.21
N VAL A 16 28.05 26.78 -15.19
CA VAL A 16 27.36 25.58 -15.74
C VAL A 16 27.07 24.51 -14.67
N SER A 17 27.43 24.75 -13.41
CA SER A 17 27.07 23.91 -12.26
C SER A 17 26.27 24.68 -11.21
N ASP A 18 25.21 25.38 -11.64
CA ASP A 18 24.20 25.94 -10.73
C ASP A 18 23.30 24.78 -10.25
N ALA A 19 23.82 24.00 -9.30
CA ALA A 19 23.09 22.93 -8.65
C ALA A 19 21.95 23.56 -7.86
N ARG A 20 20.72 23.47 -8.40
CA ARG A 20 19.53 24.16 -7.90
C ARG A 20 19.28 23.81 -6.43
N GLU A 21 19.67 24.71 -5.54
CA GLU A 21 19.52 24.54 -4.10
C GLU A 21 18.06 24.83 -3.70
N TYR A 22 17.38 23.81 -3.18
CA TYR A 22 16.01 23.94 -2.69
C TYR A 22 15.99 24.36 -1.23
N GLN A 23 15.37 25.49 -0.93
CA GLN A 23 15.19 25.93 0.45
C GLN A 23 13.99 25.24 1.08
N LYS A 24 13.96 25.18 2.43
CA LYS A 24 12.80 24.66 3.18
C LYS A 24 11.48 25.33 2.80
N LYS A 25 11.51 26.60 2.39
CA LYS A 25 10.33 27.33 1.87
C LYS A 25 9.81 26.75 0.55
N ASP A 26 10.70 26.32 -0.34
CA ASP A 26 10.31 25.73 -1.63
C ASP A 26 9.65 24.37 -1.40
N LEU A 27 10.25 23.54 -0.54
CA LEU A 27 9.67 22.26 -0.12
C LEU A 27 8.27 22.44 0.49
N ILE A 28 8.10 23.37 1.43
CA ILE A 28 6.76 23.70 1.97
C ILE A 28 5.82 24.14 0.85
N THR A 29 6.26 24.96 -0.10
CA THR A 29 5.41 25.42 -1.22
C THR A 29 4.94 24.24 -2.08
N PHE A 30 5.82 23.30 -2.44
CA PHE A 30 5.44 22.11 -3.20
C PHE A 30 4.56 21.15 -2.39
N ARG A 31 4.83 20.98 -1.09
CA ARG A 31 4.00 20.18 -0.18
C ARG A 31 2.55 20.69 -0.11
N GLU A 32 2.36 21.99 0.03
CA GLU A 32 1.03 22.61 0.05
C GLU A 32 0.34 22.52 -1.32
N GLU A 33 1.10 22.58 -2.42
CA GLU A 33 0.58 22.35 -3.77
C GLU A 33 0.11 20.90 -3.99
N VAL A 34 0.82 19.91 -3.42
CA VAL A 34 0.41 18.50 -3.42
C VAL A 34 -0.82 18.28 -2.53
N ARG A 35 -0.89 18.93 -1.35
CA ARG A 35 -2.11 18.89 -0.51
C ARG A 35 -3.31 19.44 -1.28
N SER A 36 -3.17 20.58 -1.98
CA SER A 36 -4.23 21.12 -2.84
C SER A 36 -4.59 20.21 -4.02
N MET A 37 -3.64 19.43 -4.55
CA MET A 37 -3.91 18.38 -5.55
C MET A 37 -4.76 17.25 -4.96
N PHE A 38 -4.40 16.74 -3.78
CA PHE A 38 -5.17 15.74 -3.06
C PHE A 38 -6.58 16.26 -2.73
N ASP A 39 -6.70 17.43 -2.12
CA ASP A 39 -7.98 18.03 -1.71
C ASP A 39 -8.94 18.20 -2.91
N HIS A 40 -8.44 18.64 -4.08
CA HIS A 40 -9.23 18.75 -5.31
C HIS A 40 -9.76 17.39 -5.80
N ALA A 41 -8.90 16.37 -5.81
CA ALA A 41 -9.26 15.03 -6.25
C ALA A 41 -10.20 14.32 -5.28
N TYR A 42 -9.89 14.37 -3.98
CA TYR A 42 -10.67 13.76 -2.90
C TYR A 42 -12.05 14.40 -2.74
N SER A 43 -12.14 15.74 -2.73
CA SER A 43 -13.45 16.43 -2.69
C SER A 43 -14.28 16.21 -3.95
N SER A 44 -13.64 16.07 -5.12
CA SER A 44 -14.33 15.67 -6.36
C SER A 44 -14.87 14.23 -6.26
N TYR A 45 -14.10 13.28 -5.72
CA TYR A 45 -14.58 11.91 -5.46
C TYR A 45 -15.80 11.93 -4.53
N LEU A 46 -15.73 12.62 -3.39
CA LEU A 46 -16.86 12.74 -2.46
C LEU A 46 -18.11 13.41 -3.07
N SER A 47 -17.92 14.33 -4.01
CA SER A 47 -19.04 15.09 -4.63
C SER A 47 -19.70 14.37 -5.81
N TYR A 48 -18.95 13.56 -6.55
CA TYR A 48 -19.36 13.02 -7.84
C TYR A 48 -19.37 11.49 -7.93
N ALA A 49 -18.56 10.80 -7.11
CA ALA A 49 -18.38 9.36 -7.20
C ALA A 49 -18.76 8.59 -5.93
N TYR A 50 -18.59 9.13 -4.73
CA TYR A 50 -19.03 8.44 -3.52
C TYR A 50 -20.54 8.09 -3.58
N PRO A 51 -20.96 6.83 -3.31
CA PRO A 51 -20.23 5.73 -2.68
C PRO A 51 -19.58 4.71 -3.62
N TYR A 52 -19.51 4.96 -4.92
CA TYR A 52 -18.84 4.08 -5.88
C TYR A 52 -17.33 3.95 -5.62
N ASP A 53 -16.70 2.92 -6.17
CA ASP A 53 -15.27 2.65 -5.96
C ASP A 53 -14.34 3.74 -6.49
N GLU A 54 -14.55 4.22 -7.72
CA GLU A 54 -13.63 5.14 -8.43
C GLU A 54 -14.37 6.32 -9.13
N LEU A 55 -13.61 7.36 -9.46
CA LEU A 55 -14.09 8.59 -10.08
C LEU A 55 -13.72 8.67 -11.57
N ARG A 56 -14.70 9.02 -12.41
CA ARG A 56 -14.49 9.41 -13.80
C ARG A 56 -14.46 10.92 -13.88
N SER A 57 -13.26 11.48 -14.02
CA SER A 57 -12.97 12.88 -13.73
C SER A 57 -13.21 13.83 -14.91
N LEU A 58 -13.57 13.32 -16.09
CA LEU A 58 -14.05 14.10 -17.24
C LEU A 58 -15.58 14.14 -17.29
N SER A 59 -16.25 13.01 -17.04
CA SER A 59 -17.73 12.93 -16.90
C SER A 59 -18.25 13.56 -15.61
N CYS A 60 -17.42 13.59 -14.55
CA CYS A 60 -17.81 13.94 -13.18
C CYS A 60 -18.88 13.00 -12.61
N ASP A 61 -18.67 11.69 -12.72
CA ASP A 61 -19.49 10.65 -12.08
C ASP A 61 -18.67 9.46 -11.56
N GLY A 62 -19.29 8.58 -10.77
CA GLY A 62 -18.64 7.38 -10.22
C GLY A 62 -18.85 6.11 -11.03
N PHE A 63 -18.09 5.07 -10.70
CA PHE A 63 -18.31 3.70 -11.12
C PHE A 63 -17.64 2.70 -10.15
N ASP A 64 -18.14 1.46 -10.13
CA ASP A 64 -17.56 0.38 -9.34
C ASP A 64 -16.56 -0.43 -10.17
N THR A 65 -15.43 -0.77 -9.53
CA THR A 65 -14.30 -1.45 -10.17
C THR A 65 -14.00 -2.78 -9.49
N TRP A 66 -14.00 -2.81 -8.15
CA TRP A 66 -13.43 -3.92 -7.37
C TRP A 66 -14.34 -4.47 -6.27
N GLY A 67 -15.60 -4.02 -6.19
CA GLY A 67 -16.63 -4.71 -5.41
C GLY A 67 -17.66 -3.82 -4.70
N SER A 68 -17.74 -2.53 -5.06
CA SER A 68 -18.67 -1.58 -4.44
C SER A 68 -18.39 -1.38 -2.94
N PHE A 69 -17.11 -1.20 -2.59
CA PHE A 69 -16.66 -0.99 -1.21
C PHE A 69 -16.48 0.48 -0.85
N SER A 70 -16.71 1.40 -1.81
CA SER A 70 -16.20 2.77 -1.76
C SER A 70 -14.67 2.77 -1.71
N LEU A 71 -14.03 1.99 -2.60
CA LEU A 71 -12.58 1.74 -2.61
C LEU A 71 -11.72 2.98 -2.36
N THR A 72 -11.90 4.04 -3.15
CA THR A 72 -11.17 5.31 -3.02
C THR A 72 -11.30 5.95 -1.63
N LEU A 73 -12.41 5.72 -0.92
CA LEU A 73 -12.60 6.22 0.45
C LEU A 73 -11.73 5.48 1.47
N ILE A 74 -11.52 4.17 1.28
CA ILE A 74 -10.66 3.33 2.13
C ILE A 74 -9.19 3.64 1.83
N ASP A 75 -8.83 3.65 0.54
CA ASP A 75 -7.47 3.88 0.04
C ASP A 75 -6.91 5.26 0.44
N ALA A 76 -7.73 6.30 0.37
CA ALA A 76 -7.29 7.66 0.74
C ALA A 76 -7.23 7.89 2.27
N LEU A 77 -7.70 6.96 3.10
CA LEU A 77 -7.94 7.20 4.53
C LEU A 77 -6.64 7.48 5.29
N ASP A 78 -5.63 6.63 5.14
CA ASP A 78 -4.32 6.85 5.77
C ASP A 78 -3.63 8.14 5.28
N THR A 79 -3.88 8.53 4.04
CA THR A 79 -3.33 9.72 3.38
C THR A 79 -3.86 10.99 4.05
N LEU A 80 -5.13 11.00 4.47
CA LEU A 80 -5.69 12.06 5.30
C LEU A 80 -4.89 12.23 6.60
N ALA A 81 -4.48 11.14 7.26
CA ALA A 81 -3.64 11.23 8.46
C ALA A 81 -2.20 11.67 8.13
N VAL A 82 -1.57 11.17 7.07
CA VAL A 82 -0.23 11.57 6.61
C VAL A 82 -0.17 13.08 6.29
N MET A 83 -1.21 13.64 5.69
CA MET A 83 -1.34 15.07 5.36
C MET A 83 -1.87 15.94 6.51
N GLY A 84 -2.24 15.34 7.66
CA GLY A 84 -2.69 16.03 8.87
C GLY A 84 -4.18 16.38 8.94
N ASN A 85 -5.02 15.89 8.03
CA ASN A 85 -6.47 16.07 8.03
C ASN A 85 -7.17 15.06 8.95
N PHE A 86 -6.85 15.11 10.25
CA PHE A 86 -7.42 14.22 11.27
C PHE A 86 -8.92 14.40 11.51
N SER A 87 -9.50 15.54 11.12
CA SER A 87 -10.94 15.76 11.19
C SER A 87 -11.68 14.88 10.18
N GLU A 88 -11.23 14.87 8.93
CA GLU A 88 -11.83 14.03 7.89
C GLU A 88 -11.52 12.54 8.11
N PHE A 89 -10.29 12.23 8.54
CA PHE A 89 -9.90 10.87 8.93
C PHE A 89 -10.89 10.23 9.92
N ARG A 90 -11.28 10.98 10.96
CA ARG A 90 -12.25 10.51 11.97
C ARG A 90 -13.64 10.33 11.40
N ARG A 91 -14.14 11.31 10.63
CA ARG A 91 -15.45 11.23 9.94
C ARG A 91 -15.55 9.98 9.06
N VAL A 92 -14.50 9.68 8.31
CA VAL A 92 -14.45 8.52 7.40
C VAL A 92 -14.29 7.21 8.17
N THR A 93 -13.48 7.21 9.23
CA THR A 93 -13.32 6.05 10.14
C THR A 93 -14.64 5.67 10.79
N GLU A 94 -15.45 6.65 11.22
CA GLU A 94 -16.80 6.44 11.74
C GLU A 94 -17.71 5.79 10.68
N ILE A 95 -17.78 6.36 9.47
CA ILE A 95 -18.58 5.84 8.34
C ILE A 95 -18.21 4.40 7.96
N ILE A 96 -16.92 4.06 7.97
CA ILE A 96 -16.45 2.70 7.66
C ILE A 96 -16.76 1.75 8.84
N SER A 97 -16.61 2.21 10.09
CA SER A 97 -16.86 1.41 11.29
C SER A 97 -18.34 1.08 11.53
N ASP A 98 -19.26 1.83 10.92
CA ASP A 98 -20.71 1.53 10.91
C ASP A 98 -21.06 0.29 10.06
N ARG A 99 -20.13 -0.23 9.23
CA ARG A 99 -20.33 -1.47 8.45
C ARG A 99 -20.25 -2.69 9.38
N GLU A 100 -21.23 -3.59 9.30
CA GLU A 100 -21.24 -4.83 10.08
C GLU A 100 -20.18 -5.85 9.59
N ASN A 101 -20.08 -6.05 8.27
CA ASN A 101 -19.14 -6.95 7.60
C ASN A 101 -19.10 -6.69 6.08
N PHE A 102 -18.26 -7.43 5.35
CA PHE A 102 -18.14 -7.39 3.90
C PHE A 102 -18.87 -8.54 3.18
N GLU A 103 -19.91 -9.14 3.78
CA GLU A 103 -20.66 -10.21 3.10
C GLU A 103 -21.50 -9.68 1.93
N ALA A 104 -21.03 -9.93 0.71
CA ALA A 104 -21.76 -9.64 -0.51
C ALA A 104 -21.68 -10.83 -1.48
N ASN A 105 -22.74 -11.05 -2.26
CA ASN A 105 -22.67 -11.95 -3.41
C ASN A 105 -22.02 -11.22 -4.60
N ILE A 106 -20.71 -11.00 -4.49
CA ILE A 106 -19.89 -10.34 -5.50
C ILE A 106 -18.55 -11.04 -5.61
N ASN A 107 -18.05 -11.14 -6.84
CA ASN A 107 -16.72 -11.67 -7.13
C ASN A 107 -15.71 -10.51 -7.05
N VAL A 108 -14.57 -10.73 -6.40
CA VAL A 108 -13.50 -9.74 -6.23
C VAL A 108 -12.15 -10.35 -6.56
N SER A 109 -11.21 -9.51 -7.02
CA SER A 109 -9.80 -9.88 -7.12
C SER A 109 -9.22 -10.06 -5.73
N VAL A 110 -8.61 -11.22 -5.47
CA VAL A 110 -8.02 -11.56 -4.17
C VAL A 110 -6.80 -10.68 -3.89
N PHE A 111 -6.03 -10.33 -4.93
CA PHE A 111 -4.87 -9.45 -4.86
C PHE A 111 -5.27 -8.00 -4.55
N GLU A 112 -6.12 -7.39 -5.38
CA GLU A 112 -6.54 -5.99 -5.24
C GLU A 112 -7.26 -5.75 -3.90
N THR A 113 -8.14 -6.68 -3.50
CA THR A 113 -8.85 -6.59 -2.21
C THR A 113 -7.89 -6.66 -1.02
N ASN A 114 -6.79 -7.40 -1.13
CA ASN A 114 -5.80 -7.47 -0.07
C ASN A 114 -5.01 -6.16 0.05
N ILE A 115 -4.36 -5.72 -1.03
CA ILE A 115 -3.44 -4.58 -0.97
C ILE A 115 -4.17 -3.27 -0.66
N ARG A 116 -5.39 -3.07 -1.21
CA ARG A 116 -6.22 -1.88 -1.02
C ARG A 116 -7.08 -1.94 0.23
N VAL A 117 -8.05 -2.88 0.28
CA VAL A 117 -9.06 -2.89 1.35
C VAL A 117 -8.46 -3.37 2.67
N ILE A 118 -7.74 -4.49 2.69
CA ILE A 118 -7.13 -4.99 3.94
C ILE A 118 -5.96 -4.09 4.37
N GLY A 119 -5.09 -3.69 3.43
CA GLY A 119 -4.00 -2.74 3.67
C GLY A 119 -4.47 -1.40 4.25
N GLY A 120 -5.43 -0.73 3.60
CA GLY A 120 -5.98 0.55 4.02
C GLY A 120 -6.69 0.49 5.37
N LEU A 121 -7.49 -0.56 5.62
CA LEU A 121 -8.13 -0.77 6.94
C LEU A 121 -7.10 -1.00 8.06
N LEU A 122 -6.05 -1.78 7.81
CA LEU A 122 -4.99 -2.03 8.78
C LEU A 122 -4.17 -0.76 9.06
N SER A 123 -3.79 0.00 8.04
CA SER A 123 -3.05 1.25 8.24
C SER A 123 -3.89 2.31 8.95
N ALA A 124 -5.16 2.49 8.56
CA ALA A 124 -6.07 3.38 9.26
C ALA A 124 -6.30 2.96 10.72
N HIS A 125 -6.39 1.66 11.01
CA HIS A 125 -6.46 1.14 12.39
C HIS A 125 -5.21 1.51 13.21
N LEU A 126 -4.02 1.43 12.62
CA LEU A 126 -2.77 1.81 13.27
C LEU A 126 -2.61 3.33 13.44
N LEU A 127 -3.05 4.13 12.46
CA LEU A 127 -3.00 5.59 12.53
C LEU A 127 -4.12 6.21 13.38
N SER A 128 -5.14 5.42 13.77
CA SER A 128 -6.29 5.88 14.56
C SER A 128 -5.90 6.53 15.91
N HIS A 129 -4.86 6.02 16.57
CA HIS A 129 -4.32 6.64 17.80
C HIS A 129 -3.82 8.05 17.52
N LYS A 130 -2.95 8.20 16.51
CA LYS A 130 -2.36 9.47 16.12
C LYS A 130 -3.40 10.49 15.63
N ALA A 131 -4.41 10.03 14.90
CA ALA A 131 -5.51 10.85 14.41
C ALA A 131 -6.53 11.23 15.50
N GLY A 132 -6.37 10.73 16.74
CA GLY A 132 -7.27 11.04 17.85
C GLY A 132 -8.69 10.48 17.66
N VAL A 133 -8.82 9.32 17.02
CA VAL A 133 -10.05 8.52 17.00
C VAL A 133 -10.35 8.02 18.41
N PRO A 134 -11.61 7.98 18.87
CA PRO A 134 -11.97 7.29 20.11
C PRO A 134 -11.66 5.78 20.03
N LEU A 135 -10.58 5.34 20.68
CA LEU A 135 -10.13 3.95 20.62
C LEU A 135 -10.90 3.04 21.57
N GLU A 136 -11.18 1.81 21.12
CA GLU A 136 -11.66 0.75 22.01
C GLU A 136 -10.56 0.27 22.97
N PRO A 137 -10.93 -0.19 24.18
CA PRO A 137 -10.00 -0.89 25.06
C PRO A 137 -9.32 -2.07 24.35
N GLY A 138 -8.00 -2.15 24.47
CA GLY A 138 -7.18 -3.21 23.87
C GLY A 138 -6.51 -2.85 22.54
N TRP A 139 -6.71 -1.64 22.00
CA TRP A 139 -5.90 -1.13 20.87
C TRP A 139 -4.38 -1.21 21.15
N PRO A 140 -3.52 -1.56 20.16
CA PRO A 140 -3.82 -1.84 18.75
C PRO A 140 -4.34 -3.25 18.46
N CYS A 141 -4.56 -4.08 19.48
CA CYS A 141 -4.92 -5.50 19.35
C CYS A 141 -6.44 -5.75 19.28
N ASN A 142 -7.23 -4.68 19.33
CA ASN A 142 -8.67 -4.67 19.15
C ASN A 142 -9.08 -3.31 18.56
N GLY A 143 -10.14 -3.31 17.74
CA GLY A 143 -10.75 -2.10 17.15
C GLY A 143 -11.69 -2.45 15.99
N PRO A 144 -12.60 -1.54 15.59
CA PRO A 144 -13.58 -1.81 14.55
C PRO A 144 -12.93 -2.04 13.17
N LEU A 145 -11.98 -1.18 12.78
CA LEU A 145 -11.26 -1.32 11.51
C LEU A 145 -10.44 -2.63 11.43
N LEU A 146 -9.80 -3.05 12.53
CA LEU A 146 -9.10 -4.35 12.60
C LEU A 146 -10.06 -5.54 12.40
N ARG A 147 -11.27 -5.50 12.98
CA ARG A 147 -12.27 -6.57 12.80
C ARG A 147 -12.82 -6.60 11.37
N LEU A 148 -12.96 -5.44 10.72
CA LEU A 148 -13.33 -5.33 9.32
C LEU A 148 -12.25 -5.87 8.38
N ALA A 149 -10.97 -5.57 8.65
CA ALA A 149 -9.84 -6.17 7.94
C ALA A 149 -9.81 -7.70 8.11
N GLU A 150 -10.10 -8.18 9.33
CA GLU A 150 -10.17 -9.62 9.62
C GLU A 150 -11.34 -10.33 8.90
N ASP A 151 -12.53 -9.71 8.85
CA ASP A 151 -13.68 -10.24 8.11
C ASP A 151 -13.38 -10.36 6.60
N MET A 152 -12.76 -9.33 6.02
CA MET A 152 -12.35 -9.38 4.61
C MET A 152 -11.30 -10.47 4.38
N ALA A 153 -10.24 -10.54 5.21
CA ALA A 153 -9.21 -11.57 5.11
C ALA A 153 -9.80 -12.99 5.17
N LYS A 154 -10.73 -13.25 6.10
CA LYS A 154 -11.45 -14.54 6.22
C LYS A 154 -12.18 -14.94 4.94
N ARG A 155 -12.72 -13.97 4.19
CA ARG A 155 -13.42 -14.18 2.91
C ARG A 155 -12.48 -14.45 1.74
N LEU A 156 -11.22 -14.03 1.83
CA LEU A 156 -10.17 -14.33 0.85
C LEU A 156 -9.55 -15.73 1.02
N LEU A 157 -9.50 -16.27 2.24
CA LEU A 157 -8.90 -17.57 2.55
C LEU A 157 -9.36 -18.77 1.68
N PRO A 158 -10.63 -18.90 1.22
CA PRO A 158 -11.03 -19.95 0.29
C PRO A 158 -10.18 -20.02 -0.99
N ALA A 159 -9.65 -18.89 -1.47
CA ALA A 159 -8.80 -18.85 -2.67
C ALA A 159 -7.50 -19.63 -2.49
N PHE A 160 -6.94 -19.66 -1.28
CA PHE A 160 -5.71 -20.39 -0.95
C PHE A 160 -5.91 -21.91 -0.81
N ASN A 161 -7.14 -22.42 -0.93
CA ASN A 161 -7.46 -23.84 -0.71
C ASN A 161 -7.13 -24.71 -1.94
N THR A 162 -5.91 -24.59 -2.44
CA THR A 162 -5.39 -25.30 -3.62
C THR A 162 -4.43 -26.42 -3.19
N PRO A 163 -4.10 -27.37 -4.07
CA PRO A 163 -3.09 -28.41 -3.80
C PRO A 163 -1.71 -27.85 -3.46
N THR A 164 -1.34 -26.68 -4.01
CA THR A 164 -0.08 -25.98 -3.73
C THR A 164 -0.18 -25.00 -2.55
N GLY A 165 -1.37 -24.47 -2.27
CA GLY A 165 -1.57 -23.36 -1.34
C GLY A 165 -1.26 -21.98 -1.91
N MET A 166 -1.05 -21.86 -3.24
CA MET A 166 -1.09 -20.59 -3.97
C MET A 166 -2.56 -20.21 -4.27
N PRO A 167 -2.97 -18.94 -4.16
CA PRO A 167 -4.37 -18.55 -4.30
C PRO A 167 -4.86 -18.45 -5.76
N TYR A 168 -6.12 -18.78 -5.96
CA TYR A 168 -6.89 -18.33 -7.14
C TYR A 168 -6.93 -16.80 -7.22
N GLY A 169 -7.00 -16.24 -8.44
CA GLY A 169 -7.10 -14.79 -8.66
C GLY A 169 -8.41 -14.17 -8.15
N THR A 170 -9.54 -14.90 -8.23
CA THR A 170 -10.87 -14.39 -7.86
C THR A 170 -11.50 -15.19 -6.70
N VAL A 171 -12.27 -14.51 -5.85
CA VAL A 171 -13.15 -15.13 -4.85
C VAL A 171 -14.50 -14.43 -4.79
N ASN A 172 -15.58 -15.15 -4.48
CA ASN A 172 -16.87 -14.57 -4.12
C ASN A 172 -16.95 -14.36 -2.60
N LEU A 173 -17.25 -13.15 -2.15
CA LEU A 173 -17.23 -12.79 -0.71
C LEU A 173 -18.28 -13.51 0.17
N LYS A 174 -19.24 -14.20 -0.45
CA LYS A 174 -20.26 -15.03 0.24
C LYS A 174 -20.07 -16.53 0.00
N TYR A 175 -19.60 -16.93 -1.18
CA TYR A 175 -19.60 -18.33 -1.63
C TYR A 175 -18.22 -18.96 -1.78
N GLY A 176 -17.12 -18.21 -1.66
CA GLY A 176 -15.76 -18.70 -1.90
C GLY A 176 -15.41 -18.70 -3.40
N VAL A 177 -14.47 -19.56 -3.82
CA VAL A 177 -14.00 -19.59 -5.22
C VAL A 177 -15.15 -19.99 -6.16
N PRO A 178 -15.44 -19.22 -7.23
CA PRO A 178 -16.48 -19.55 -8.20
C PRO A 178 -16.25 -20.89 -8.92
N GLU A 179 -17.33 -21.57 -9.32
CA GLU A 179 -17.22 -22.76 -10.17
C GLU A 179 -16.74 -22.37 -11.58
N GLY A 180 -15.64 -22.99 -12.03
CA GLY A 180 -15.02 -22.67 -13.31
C GLY A 180 -14.01 -21.52 -13.28
N GLU A 181 -13.65 -21.01 -12.09
CA GLU A 181 -12.56 -20.04 -11.94
C GLU A 181 -11.23 -20.56 -12.53
N THR A 182 -10.49 -19.69 -13.21
CA THR A 182 -9.19 -20.04 -13.80
C THR A 182 -8.17 -20.35 -12.70
N SER A 183 -7.44 -21.47 -12.83
CA SER A 183 -6.32 -21.76 -11.93
C SER A 183 -5.04 -21.01 -12.30
N ILE A 184 -5.04 -20.19 -13.34
CA ILE A 184 -3.87 -19.42 -13.77
C ILE A 184 -3.87 -18.06 -13.05
N THR A 185 -2.89 -17.85 -12.16
CA THR A 185 -2.68 -16.60 -11.43
C THR A 185 -1.28 -16.05 -11.75
N CYS A 186 -1.09 -14.72 -11.70
CA CYS A 186 0.23 -14.11 -11.84
C CYS A 186 1.08 -14.26 -10.56
N THR A 187 2.40 -14.11 -10.67
CA THR A 187 3.33 -14.24 -9.53
C THR A 187 3.04 -13.22 -8.42
N ALA A 188 2.79 -11.95 -8.78
CA ALA A 188 2.37 -10.91 -7.86
C ALA A 188 1.07 -11.27 -7.12
N GLY A 189 0.07 -11.77 -7.86
CA GLY A 189 -1.21 -12.26 -7.34
C GLY A 189 -1.13 -13.49 -6.44
N ILE A 190 0.06 -14.06 -6.23
CA ILE A 190 0.33 -15.16 -5.28
C ILE A 190 1.23 -14.69 -4.13
N GLY A 191 2.17 -13.78 -4.40
CA GLY A 191 3.19 -13.34 -3.44
C GLY A 191 2.75 -12.23 -2.47
N THR A 192 1.72 -11.47 -2.82
CA THR A 192 1.50 -10.11 -2.27
C THR A 192 0.44 -10.10 -1.17
N TYR A 193 0.67 -10.90 -0.13
CA TYR A 193 -0.24 -11.03 1.02
C TYR A 193 0.45 -10.89 2.38
N LEU A 194 1.76 -11.12 2.45
CA LEU A 194 2.45 -11.32 3.73
C LEU A 194 2.43 -10.07 4.63
N LEU A 195 2.49 -8.86 4.07
CA LEU A 195 2.49 -7.64 4.88
C LEU A 195 1.16 -7.46 5.63
N GLU A 196 0.02 -7.62 4.94
CA GLU A 196 -1.32 -7.50 5.51
C GLU A 196 -1.65 -8.70 6.40
N PHE A 197 -1.52 -9.92 5.88
CA PHE A 197 -1.89 -11.14 6.60
C PHE A 197 -0.95 -11.36 7.80
N GLY A 198 0.33 -11.05 7.65
CA GLY A 198 1.28 -11.03 8.76
C GLY A 198 0.88 -10.01 9.82
N THR A 199 0.63 -8.76 9.43
CA THR A 199 0.15 -7.70 10.36
C THR A 199 -1.12 -8.11 11.09
N LEU A 200 -2.11 -8.64 10.37
CA LEU A 200 -3.36 -9.13 10.94
C LEU A 200 -3.10 -10.24 11.98
N SER A 201 -2.28 -11.23 11.66
CA SER A 201 -1.85 -12.29 12.59
C SER A 201 -1.02 -11.79 13.78
N ARG A 202 -0.26 -10.71 13.63
CA ARG A 202 0.47 -10.09 14.75
C ARG A 202 -0.50 -9.37 15.69
N LEU A 203 -1.47 -8.63 15.16
CA LEU A 203 -2.43 -7.83 15.94
C LEU A 203 -3.54 -8.68 16.59
N THR A 204 -4.13 -9.63 15.88
CA THR A 204 -5.19 -10.53 16.42
C THR A 204 -4.63 -11.66 17.28
N GLY A 205 -3.38 -12.06 17.02
CA GLY A 205 -2.76 -13.24 17.62
C GLY A 205 -3.11 -14.57 16.93
N ASP A 206 -3.98 -14.57 15.90
CA ASP A 206 -4.29 -15.77 15.11
C ASP A 206 -3.21 -16.01 14.04
N PRO A 207 -2.42 -17.10 14.10
CA PRO A 207 -1.34 -17.36 13.13
C PRO A 207 -1.83 -17.79 11.74
N LEU A 208 -3.14 -18.01 11.54
CA LEU A 208 -3.75 -18.48 10.30
C LEU A 208 -3.29 -17.69 9.06
N TYR A 209 -3.44 -16.37 9.10
CA TYR A 209 -3.18 -15.50 7.94
C TYR A 209 -1.69 -15.49 7.57
N GLU A 210 -0.81 -15.22 8.54
CA GLU A 210 0.64 -15.22 8.36
C GLU A 210 1.15 -16.56 7.81
N GLU A 211 0.69 -17.70 8.34
CA GLU A 211 1.12 -19.02 7.86
C GLU A 211 0.58 -19.37 6.45
N VAL A 212 -0.61 -18.90 6.09
CA VAL A 212 -1.18 -19.06 4.73
C VAL A 212 -0.38 -18.24 3.71
N ALA A 213 -0.16 -16.95 3.95
CA ALA A 213 0.62 -16.09 3.06
C ALA A 213 2.08 -16.56 2.95
N MET A 214 2.69 -16.96 4.07
CA MET A 214 4.02 -17.55 4.11
C MET A 214 4.12 -18.87 3.33
N ASN A 215 3.06 -19.69 3.30
CA ASN A 215 3.01 -20.91 2.49
C ASN A 215 2.96 -20.59 0.98
N ALA A 216 2.23 -19.57 0.55
CA ALA A 216 2.19 -19.14 -0.85
C ALA A 216 3.57 -18.66 -1.35
N LEU A 217 4.28 -17.84 -0.55
CA LEU A 217 5.66 -17.43 -0.85
C LEU A 217 6.62 -18.62 -0.95
N LYS A 218 6.48 -19.60 -0.05
CA LYS A 218 7.24 -20.87 -0.10
C LYS A 218 6.97 -21.67 -1.37
N ALA A 219 5.73 -21.69 -1.85
CA ALA A 219 5.36 -22.36 -3.09
C ALA A 219 6.03 -21.70 -4.32
N LEU A 220 5.94 -20.38 -4.47
CA LEU A 220 6.62 -19.65 -5.56
C LEU A 220 8.14 -19.92 -5.57
N ASN A 221 8.78 -19.81 -4.40
CA ASN A 221 10.20 -20.07 -4.24
C ASN A 221 10.59 -21.55 -4.50
N HIS A 222 9.65 -22.49 -4.33
CA HIS A 222 9.85 -23.91 -4.67
C HIS A 222 9.73 -24.15 -6.19
N TYR A 223 8.77 -23.50 -6.86
CA TYR A 223 8.50 -23.72 -8.29
C TYR A 223 9.38 -22.88 -9.23
N LYS A 224 10.24 -21.99 -8.72
CA LYS A 224 11.18 -21.21 -9.55
C LYS A 224 12.06 -22.07 -10.46
N SER A 225 12.55 -21.46 -11.53
CA SER A 225 13.45 -22.10 -12.50
C SER A 225 14.79 -22.53 -11.88
N ASN A 226 15.49 -23.42 -12.59
CA ASN A 226 16.88 -23.81 -12.27
C ASN A 226 17.90 -22.65 -12.27
N ILE A 227 17.53 -21.47 -12.77
CA ILE A 227 18.38 -20.26 -12.77
C ILE A 227 17.91 -19.20 -11.75
N GLY A 228 16.95 -19.54 -10.88
CA GLY A 228 16.47 -18.68 -9.78
C GLY A 228 15.37 -17.67 -10.18
N LEU A 229 14.99 -17.60 -11.45
CA LEU A 229 13.91 -16.75 -11.95
C LEU A 229 12.53 -17.42 -11.81
N VAL A 230 11.50 -16.61 -11.60
CA VAL A 230 10.07 -16.97 -11.64
C VAL A 230 9.44 -16.48 -12.94
N GLY A 231 8.39 -17.13 -13.42
CA GLY A 231 7.64 -16.68 -14.59
C GLY A 231 6.61 -15.61 -14.22
N ASN A 232 5.80 -15.22 -15.20
CA ASN A 232 4.76 -14.21 -15.02
C ASN A 232 3.44 -14.83 -14.52
N HIS A 233 3.03 -15.98 -15.09
CA HIS A 233 1.80 -16.70 -14.71
C HIS A 233 2.04 -18.19 -14.47
N ILE A 234 1.34 -18.75 -13.48
CA ILE A 234 1.46 -20.13 -13.01
C ILE A 234 0.08 -20.74 -12.71
N ASP A 235 -0.10 -22.02 -13.05
CA ASP A 235 -1.27 -22.80 -12.65
C ASP A 235 -1.17 -23.20 -11.16
N VAL A 236 -2.04 -22.63 -10.31
CA VAL A 236 -2.03 -22.84 -8.86
C VAL A 236 -2.45 -24.24 -8.43
N LEU A 237 -3.00 -25.06 -9.32
CA LEU A 237 -3.32 -26.46 -9.04
C LEU A 237 -2.13 -27.39 -9.23
N THR A 238 -1.23 -27.09 -10.16
CA THR A 238 -0.11 -27.97 -10.56
C THR A 238 1.28 -27.41 -10.27
N GLY A 239 1.40 -26.07 -10.16
CA GLY A 239 2.67 -25.35 -10.13
C GLY A 239 3.36 -25.25 -11.49
N HIS A 240 2.63 -25.41 -12.60
CA HIS A 240 3.18 -25.28 -13.95
C HIS A 240 3.15 -23.83 -14.44
N TRP A 241 4.29 -23.30 -14.87
CA TRP A 241 4.41 -21.96 -15.45
C TRP A 241 3.82 -21.88 -16.85
N THR A 242 2.72 -21.13 -16.98
CA THR A 242 1.97 -20.93 -18.23
C THR A 242 2.51 -19.75 -19.03
N ALA A 243 2.98 -18.68 -18.38
CA ALA A 243 3.75 -17.60 -18.99
C ALA A 243 5.17 -17.57 -18.40
N GLN A 244 6.16 -17.91 -19.22
CA GLN A 244 7.56 -18.13 -18.80
C GLN A 244 8.49 -16.93 -19.05
N ASP A 245 7.93 -15.80 -19.48
CA ASP A 245 8.60 -14.52 -19.45
C ASP A 245 8.76 -14.03 -18.00
N SER A 246 9.88 -13.38 -17.73
CA SER A 246 10.35 -13.01 -16.39
C SER A 246 10.95 -11.61 -16.44
N GLY A 247 10.52 -10.76 -15.51
CA GLY A 247 10.99 -9.40 -15.35
C GLY A 247 10.84 -8.97 -13.89
N ILE A 248 10.98 -7.67 -13.64
CA ILE A 248 10.64 -7.06 -12.35
C ILE A 248 9.32 -6.27 -12.39
N GLY A 249 8.69 -6.15 -13.55
CA GLY A 249 7.44 -5.39 -13.71
C GLY A 249 6.18 -6.23 -13.58
N ALA A 250 5.17 -5.81 -14.36
CA ALA A 250 3.76 -6.19 -14.23
C ALA A 250 3.51 -7.68 -13.95
N GLY A 251 2.95 -7.97 -12.79
CA GLY A 251 2.56 -9.33 -12.39
C GLY A 251 3.69 -10.16 -11.78
N VAL A 252 4.85 -9.54 -11.49
CA VAL A 252 5.97 -10.15 -10.74
C VAL A 252 6.48 -9.18 -9.67
N ASP A 253 6.72 -7.92 -10.04
CA ASP A 253 6.90 -6.73 -9.18
C ASP A 253 6.78 -6.95 -7.65
N SER A 254 5.55 -6.95 -7.13
CA SER A 254 5.25 -6.87 -5.70
C SER A 254 5.58 -8.16 -4.94
N TYR A 255 5.83 -9.28 -5.62
CA TYR A 255 6.40 -10.47 -4.98
C TYR A 255 7.80 -10.18 -4.42
N PHE A 256 8.69 -9.59 -5.22
CA PHE A 256 10.04 -9.24 -4.76
C PHE A 256 10.00 -8.13 -3.71
N GLU A 257 9.07 -7.19 -3.86
CA GLU A 257 8.80 -6.14 -2.87
C GLU A 257 8.40 -6.73 -1.51
N TYR A 258 7.51 -7.73 -1.47
CA TYR A 258 7.04 -8.34 -0.22
C TYR A 258 8.11 -9.21 0.44
N LEU A 259 9.03 -9.79 -0.34
CA LEU A 259 10.22 -10.41 0.23
C LEU A 259 11.13 -9.36 0.88
N ALA A 260 11.37 -8.24 0.21
CA ALA A 260 12.17 -7.11 0.72
C ALA A 260 11.55 -6.46 1.96
N LYS A 261 10.36 -5.84 1.80
CA LYS A 261 9.63 -5.12 2.84
C LYS A 261 9.20 -6.06 3.99
N GLY A 262 8.88 -7.32 3.70
CA GLY A 262 8.56 -8.33 4.72
C GLY A 262 9.77 -8.74 5.58
N THR A 263 10.97 -8.78 5.00
CA THR A 263 12.23 -8.98 5.76
C THR A 263 12.39 -7.91 6.82
N LEU A 264 12.10 -6.65 6.48
CA LEU A 264 12.18 -5.52 7.40
C LEU A 264 11.07 -5.61 8.45
N LEU A 265 9.79 -5.67 8.02
CA LEU A 265 8.63 -5.60 8.92
C LEU A 265 8.58 -6.73 9.95
N PHE A 266 8.90 -7.96 9.53
CA PHE A 266 8.81 -9.14 10.41
C PHE A 266 10.15 -9.58 11.00
N GLN A 267 11.26 -8.98 10.56
CA GLN A 267 12.64 -9.37 10.91
C GLN A 267 12.90 -10.87 10.67
N ASP A 268 12.36 -11.43 9.59
CA ASP A 268 12.51 -12.85 9.25
C ASP A 268 13.71 -13.08 8.31
N PRO A 269 14.78 -13.78 8.76
CA PRO A 269 15.93 -14.16 7.94
C PRO A 269 15.59 -14.90 6.65
N TRP A 270 14.49 -15.66 6.66
CA TRP A 270 14.13 -16.55 5.58
C TRP A 270 13.58 -15.78 4.36
N LEU A 271 12.87 -14.67 4.59
CA LEU A 271 12.44 -13.75 3.54
C LEU A 271 13.65 -13.08 2.87
N GLY A 272 14.60 -12.60 3.68
CA GLY A 272 15.82 -11.94 3.18
C GLY A 272 16.69 -12.89 2.36
N ALA A 273 16.79 -14.16 2.78
CA ALA A 273 17.51 -15.19 2.02
C ALA A 273 16.89 -15.43 0.64
N MET A 274 15.57 -15.51 0.53
CA MET A 274 14.90 -15.63 -0.78
C MET A 274 15.04 -14.37 -1.63
N PHE A 275 14.88 -13.18 -1.02
CA PHE A 275 15.06 -11.90 -1.72
C PHE A 275 16.44 -11.82 -2.35
N HIS A 276 17.51 -12.12 -1.59
CA HIS A 276 18.87 -12.12 -2.10
C HIS A 276 19.11 -13.19 -3.18
N GLU A 277 18.49 -14.37 -3.07
CA GLU A 277 18.60 -15.42 -4.10
C GLU A 277 17.95 -14.99 -5.42
N HIS A 278 16.72 -14.46 -5.37
CA HIS A 278 16.03 -13.93 -6.56
C HIS A 278 16.75 -12.70 -7.12
N LYS A 279 17.20 -11.77 -6.27
CA LYS A 279 17.98 -10.60 -6.70
C LYS A 279 19.28 -11.00 -7.40
N ALA A 280 19.99 -12.01 -6.92
CA ALA A 280 21.18 -12.52 -7.59
C ALA A 280 20.88 -13.09 -9.00
N ALA A 281 19.69 -13.65 -9.21
CA ALA A 281 19.22 -14.07 -10.54
C ALA A 281 18.81 -12.86 -11.40
N ILE A 282 18.09 -11.88 -10.84
CA ILE A 282 17.70 -10.63 -11.53
C ILE A 282 18.94 -9.89 -12.04
N GLU A 283 19.92 -9.61 -11.18
CA GLU A 283 21.16 -8.90 -11.52
C GLU A 283 22.01 -9.64 -12.58
N LYS A 284 21.93 -10.98 -12.61
CA LYS A 284 22.68 -11.80 -13.58
C LYS A 284 21.99 -11.92 -14.94
N TYR A 285 20.67 -12.07 -14.96
CA TYR A 285 19.92 -12.45 -16.15
C TYR A 285 19.02 -11.33 -16.70
N ILE A 286 18.29 -10.62 -15.84
CA ILE A 286 17.33 -9.56 -16.21
C ILE A 286 18.05 -8.23 -16.45
N ARG A 287 18.96 -7.82 -15.54
CA ARG A 287 19.68 -6.55 -15.67
C ARG A 287 20.56 -6.52 -16.91
N LYS A 288 20.49 -5.44 -17.68
CA LYS A 288 21.34 -5.13 -18.83
C LYS A 288 21.69 -3.65 -18.75
N GLU A 289 22.96 -3.35 -18.49
CA GLU A 289 23.42 -2.01 -18.14
C GLU A 289 22.63 -1.48 -16.92
N ASP A 290 21.92 -0.37 -17.08
CA ASP A 290 21.08 0.26 -16.05
C ASP A 290 19.58 0.17 -16.40
N TRP A 291 19.19 -0.93 -17.05
CA TRP A 291 17.81 -1.35 -17.33
C TRP A 291 17.57 -2.79 -16.89
N TYR A 292 16.31 -3.14 -16.63
CA TYR A 292 15.88 -4.49 -16.25
C TYR A 292 14.96 -5.03 -17.33
N LEU A 293 15.50 -5.85 -18.24
CA LEU A 293 14.76 -6.30 -19.42
C LEU A 293 14.03 -7.62 -19.15
N TRP A 294 12.91 -7.83 -19.83
CA TRP A 294 12.20 -9.10 -19.78
C TRP A 294 12.99 -10.22 -20.47
N VAL A 295 13.08 -11.37 -19.80
CA VAL A 295 13.83 -12.55 -20.23
C VAL A 295 13.03 -13.83 -20.06
N SER A 296 13.39 -14.89 -20.78
CA SER A 296 12.87 -16.23 -20.50
C SER A 296 13.36 -16.74 -19.15
N MET A 297 12.45 -17.10 -18.25
CA MET A 297 12.76 -17.59 -16.90
C MET A 297 13.68 -18.82 -16.89
N THR A 298 13.68 -19.63 -17.95
CA THR A 298 14.46 -20.88 -18.01
C THR A 298 15.84 -20.73 -18.65
N LYS A 299 16.05 -19.67 -19.45
CA LYS A 299 17.26 -19.48 -20.27
C LYS A 299 18.00 -18.16 -20.02
N GLY A 300 17.35 -17.16 -19.42
CA GLY A 300 17.91 -15.82 -19.20
C GLY A 300 18.18 -15.04 -20.50
N GLN A 301 17.61 -15.46 -21.63
CA GLN A 301 17.67 -14.77 -22.92
C GLN A 301 16.60 -13.66 -22.95
N VAL A 302 16.94 -12.46 -23.44
CA VAL A 302 15.99 -11.34 -23.57
C VAL A 302 14.84 -11.73 -24.50
N THR A 303 13.61 -11.47 -24.04
CA THR A 303 12.37 -11.68 -24.80
C THR A 303 11.72 -10.36 -25.19
N LEU A 304 11.64 -9.38 -24.27
CA LEU A 304 11.19 -8.01 -24.58
C LEU A 304 12.19 -6.96 -24.05
N PRO A 305 12.82 -6.13 -24.90
CA PRO A 305 13.75 -5.08 -24.49
C PRO A 305 13.00 -3.79 -24.12
N VAL A 306 12.02 -3.91 -23.22
CA VAL A 306 11.15 -2.81 -22.78
C VAL A 306 11.40 -2.47 -21.31
N PHE A 307 11.17 -1.20 -20.97
CA PHE A 307 10.91 -0.74 -19.61
C PHE A 307 9.42 -0.58 -19.44
N GLN A 308 8.87 -1.07 -18.34
CA GLN A 308 7.49 -0.80 -17.93
C GLN A 308 7.47 0.29 -16.87
N SER A 309 6.43 1.13 -16.86
CA SER A 309 6.24 2.16 -15.81
C SER A 309 6.34 1.55 -14.39
N LEU A 310 5.76 0.37 -14.20
CA LEU A 310 5.82 -0.45 -12.98
C LEU A 310 7.25 -0.81 -12.52
N ASP A 311 8.22 -0.99 -13.43
CA ASP A 311 9.63 -1.29 -13.07
C ASP A 311 10.26 -0.16 -12.22
N ALA A 312 9.63 1.02 -12.17
CA ALA A 312 10.12 2.18 -11.46
C ALA A 312 10.06 2.07 -9.92
N TYR A 313 9.45 1.04 -9.34
CA TYR A 313 9.48 0.75 -7.89
C TYR A 313 10.85 0.22 -7.41
N TRP A 314 11.58 -0.45 -8.31
CA TRP A 314 12.76 -1.24 -7.97
C TRP A 314 13.94 -0.43 -7.40
N PRO A 315 14.24 0.80 -7.87
CA PRO A 315 15.22 1.68 -7.22
C PRO A 315 14.89 1.97 -5.74
N GLY A 316 13.61 2.10 -5.40
CA GLY A 316 13.13 2.23 -4.02
C GLY A 316 13.48 0.99 -3.20
N VAL A 317 13.12 -0.20 -3.69
CA VAL A 317 13.47 -1.49 -3.07
C VAL A 317 14.98 -1.67 -2.89
N LEU A 318 15.79 -1.35 -3.91
CA LEU A 318 17.25 -1.38 -3.84
C LEU A 318 17.80 -0.44 -2.76
N SER A 319 17.20 0.74 -2.58
CA SER A 319 17.63 1.71 -1.58
C SER A 319 17.43 1.22 -0.14
N LEU A 320 16.43 0.37 0.11
CA LEU A 320 16.16 -0.23 1.43
C LEU A 320 17.34 -1.10 1.91
N PHE A 321 18.05 -1.73 0.97
CA PHE A 321 19.26 -2.55 1.23
C PHE A 321 20.57 -1.79 0.97
N GLY A 322 20.51 -0.46 0.81
CA GLY A 322 21.67 0.41 0.65
C GLY A 322 22.33 0.40 -0.73
N GLU A 323 21.68 -0.15 -1.76
CA GLU A 323 22.21 -0.25 -3.12
C GLU A 323 21.99 1.03 -3.95
N ILE A 324 22.25 2.18 -3.31
CA ILE A 324 21.99 3.54 -3.80
C ILE A 324 22.62 3.79 -5.17
N GLY A 325 23.83 3.29 -5.41
CA GLY A 325 24.58 3.54 -6.63
C GLY A 325 23.94 2.96 -7.90
N ASP A 326 23.27 1.81 -7.80
CA ASP A 326 22.59 1.17 -8.94
C ASP A 326 21.11 1.61 -9.06
N ALA A 327 20.48 1.88 -7.91
CA ALA A 327 19.17 2.52 -7.85
C ALA A 327 19.17 3.88 -8.57
N MET A 328 20.14 4.76 -8.28
CA MET A 328 20.23 6.09 -8.88
C MET A 328 20.44 6.05 -10.42
N LYS A 329 21.23 5.10 -10.95
CA LYS A 329 21.42 4.97 -12.41
C LYS A 329 20.12 4.57 -13.11
N SER A 330 19.42 3.59 -12.56
CA SER A 330 18.12 3.13 -13.07
C SER A 330 17.09 4.27 -13.01
N LEU A 331 17.05 5.00 -11.89
CA LEU A 331 16.20 6.18 -11.72
C LEU A 331 16.53 7.31 -12.73
N HIS A 332 17.81 7.54 -13.06
CA HIS A 332 18.19 8.51 -14.10
C HIS A 332 17.64 8.13 -15.47
N ASN A 333 17.64 6.84 -15.82
CA ASN A 333 17.01 6.35 -17.05
C ASN A 333 15.49 6.57 -17.04
N TYR A 334 14.82 6.27 -15.92
CA TYR A 334 13.36 6.42 -15.81
C TYR A 334 12.94 7.90 -15.84
N HIS A 335 13.66 8.77 -15.13
CA HIS A 335 13.44 10.22 -15.20
C HIS A 335 13.75 10.80 -16.58
N ARG A 336 14.69 10.23 -17.35
CA ARG A 336 14.91 10.63 -18.75
C ARG A 336 13.68 10.35 -19.62
N VAL A 337 13.00 9.21 -19.43
CA VAL A 337 11.72 8.92 -20.12
C VAL A 337 10.65 9.93 -19.69
N TRP A 338 10.54 10.23 -18.39
CA TRP A 338 9.64 11.27 -17.88
C TRP A 338 9.93 12.64 -18.49
N LYS A 339 11.20 13.03 -18.67
CA LYS A 339 11.60 14.28 -19.32
C LYS A 339 11.29 14.32 -20.82
N GLN A 340 11.19 13.17 -21.48
CA GLN A 340 10.87 13.07 -22.90
C GLN A 340 9.38 13.26 -23.18
N PHE A 341 8.50 12.64 -22.38
CA PHE A 341 7.04 12.66 -22.62
C PHE A 341 6.22 13.37 -21.54
N GLY A 342 6.84 13.91 -20.51
CA GLY A 342 6.17 14.42 -19.31
C GLY A 342 5.65 13.32 -18.37
N PHE A 343 5.74 12.05 -18.76
CA PHE A 343 5.23 10.87 -18.05
C PHE A 343 6.02 9.63 -18.49
N THR A 344 6.01 8.56 -17.69
CA THR A 344 6.45 7.23 -18.12
C THR A 344 5.27 6.48 -18.76
N PRO A 345 5.33 6.11 -20.05
CA PRO A 345 4.30 5.25 -20.66
C PRO A 345 4.33 3.85 -20.04
N GLU A 346 3.20 3.12 -20.10
CA GLU A 346 3.10 1.74 -19.61
C GLU A 346 4.23 0.86 -20.15
N PHE A 347 4.55 0.98 -21.44
CA PHE A 347 5.72 0.34 -22.06
C PHE A 347 6.55 1.40 -22.77
N TYR A 348 7.87 1.39 -22.56
CA TYR A 348 8.85 2.16 -23.30
C TYR A 348 9.82 1.20 -23.98
N ASN A 349 9.96 1.32 -25.30
CA ASN A 349 10.77 0.42 -26.11
C ASN A 349 12.20 0.97 -26.20
N ILE A 350 13.12 0.37 -25.43
CA ILE A 350 14.43 0.96 -25.14
C ILE A 350 15.31 1.13 -26.40
N PRO A 351 15.40 0.18 -27.35
CA PRO A 351 16.20 0.36 -28.56
C PRO A 351 15.66 1.42 -29.53
N GLN A 352 14.35 1.66 -29.52
CA GLN A 352 13.67 2.65 -30.36
C GLN A 352 13.67 4.04 -29.71
N GLY A 353 13.67 4.10 -28.38
CA GLY A 353 13.55 5.35 -27.63
C GLY A 353 12.14 5.93 -27.62
N GLU A 354 11.12 5.10 -27.79
CA GLU A 354 9.71 5.51 -28.00
C GLU A 354 8.74 4.74 -27.10
N ALA A 355 7.54 5.29 -26.91
CA ALA A 355 6.46 4.58 -26.23
C ALA A 355 6.00 3.35 -27.04
N GLY A 356 5.60 2.28 -26.34
CA GLY A 356 5.09 1.05 -26.95
C GLY A 356 3.73 1.27 -27.59
N THR A 357 3.54 0.77 -28.81
CA THR A 357 2.27 0.90 -29.54
C THR A 357 1.11 0.26 -28.78
N ASN A 358 0.01 1.01 -28.59
CA ASN A 358 -1.14 0.66 -27.75
C ASN A 358 -0.80 0.50 -26.24
N ARG A 359 0.37 0.97 -25.81
CA ARG A 359 0.86 0.99 -24.42
C ARG A 359 1.46 2.36 -24.08
N GLU A 360 0.98 3.41 -24.74
CA GLU A 360 1.42 4.79 -24.56
C GLU A 360 0.71 5.51 -23.40
N SER A 361 -0.14 4.83 -22.63
CA SER A 361 -0.87 5.42 -21.49
C SER A 361 0.01 5.59 -20.24
N TYR A 362 -0.42 6.44 -19.31
CA TYR A 362 0.08 6.56 -17.95
C TYR A 362 -1.13 6.79 -17.01
N PRO A 363 -1.57 5.78 -16.24
CA PRO A 363 -2.75 5.86 -15.38
C PRO A 363 -2.47 6.47 -14.00
N LEU A 364 -1.70 7.56 -13.95
CA LEU A 364 -1.38 8.31 -12.71
C LEU A 364 -0.53 7.54 -11.68
N ARG A 365 0.24 6.54 -12.13
CA ARG A 365 0.97 5.59 -11.30
C ARG A 365 2.06 6.18 -10.36
N PRO A 366 2.33 5.54 -9.21
CA PRO A 366 3.20 6.08 -8.16
C PRO A 366 4.67 5.63 -8.20
N GLU A 367 5.03 4.58 -8.94
CA GLU A 367 6.22 3.78 -8.62
C GLU A 367 7.53 4.60 -8.76
N LEU A 368 7.57 5.51 -9.73
CA LEU A 368 8.69 6.45 -9.87
C LEU A 368 8.80 7.41 -8.68
N ILE A 369 7.69 7.94 -8.16
CA ILE A 369 7.73 8.88 -7.02
C ILE A 369 8.00 8.15 -5.69
N GLU A 370 7.54 6.91 -5.52
CA GLU A 370 7.96 6.03 -4.40
C GLU A 370 9.49 5.94 -4.36
N SER A 371 10.11 5.54 -5.47
CA SER A 371 11.56 5.43 -5.59
C SER A 371 12.31 6.74 -5.35
N VAL A 372 11.80 7.86 -5.87
CA VAL A 372 12.38 9.20 -5.63
C VAL A 372 12.32 9.56 -4.14
N MET A 373 11.19 9.28 -3.47
CA MET A 373 11.01 9.53 -2.04
C MET A 373 12.02 8.73 -1.21
N TYR A 374 12.11 7.41 -1.41
CA TYR A 374 13.04 6.56 -0.67
C TYR A 374 14.51 6.94 -0.93
N LEU A 375 14.90 7.20 -2.19
CA LEU A 375 16.26 7.62 -2.50
C LEU A 375 16.60 8.99 -1.91
N TYR A 376 15.64 9.91 -1.81
CA TYR A 376 15.86 11.21 -1.18
C TYR A 376 16.04 11.06 0.34
N ARG A 377 15.27 10.18 0.98
CA ARG A 377 15.46 9.80 2.40
C ARG A 377 16.80 9.14 2.68
N ALA A 378 17.36 8.41 1.71
CA ALA A 378 18.69 7.80 1.82
C ALA A 378 19.85 8.78 1.56
N THR A 379 19.69 9.74 0.64
CA THR A 379 20.81 10.54 0.11
C THR A 379 20.78 12.03 0.44
N GLY A 380 19.59 12.62 0.59
CA GLY A 380 19.40 14.08 0.61
C GLY A 380 19.72 14.79 -0.71
N ASP A 381 19.86 14.08 -1.84
CA ASP A 381 20.27 14.67 -3.11
C ASP A 381 19.19 15.64 -3.68
N PRO A 382 19.51 16.94 -3.88
CA PRO A 382 18.58 17.92 -4.45
C PRO A 382 18.06 17.56 -5.84
N TYR A 383 18.77 16.72 -6.61
CA TYR A 383 18.27 16.20 -7.89
C TYR A 383 16.92 15.49 -7.73
N LEU A 384 16.72 14.75 -6.64
CA LEU A 384 15.50 13.97 -6.39
C LEU A 384 14.29 14.88 -6.09
N ILE A 385 14.52 16.02 -5.43
CA ILE A 385 13.51 17.09 -5.33
C ILE A 385 13.15 17.63 -6.71
N GLN A 386 14.12 17.81 -7.62
CA GLN A 386 13.84 18.24 -8.99
C GLN A 386 13.02 17.19 -9.75
N VAL A 387 13.30 15.88 -9.61
CA VAL A 387 12.44 14.81 -10.18
C VAL A 387 10.99 14.93 -9.66
N GLY A 388 10.80 15.07 -8.35
CA GLY A 388 9.47 15.24 -7.76
C GLY A 388 8.74 16.49 -8.24
N VAL A 389 9.47 17.61 -8.42
CA VAL A 389 8.91 18.84 -9.01
C VAL A 389 8.49 18.62 -10.45
N ASP A 390 9.28 17.90 -11.26
CA ASP A 390 8.92 17.58 -12.64
C ASP A 390 7.66 16.69 -12.72
N ILE A 391 7.52 15.72 -11.81
CA ILE A 391 6.31 14.89 -11.69
C ILE A 391 5.08 15.75 -11.31
N LEU A 392 5.20 16.58 -10.27
CA LEU A 392 4.14 17.49 -9.81
C LEU A 392 3.68 18.45 -10.92
N ARG A 393 4.63 19.00 -11.70
CA ARG A 393 4.35 19.94 -12.79
C ARG A 393 3.62 19.25 -13.95
N SER A 394 4.03 18.04 -14.35
CA SER A 394 3.32 17.25 -15.36
C SER A 394 1.88 16.93 -14.95
N LEU A 395 1.66 16.48 -13.70
CA LEU A 395 0.33 16.14 -13.20
C LEU A 395 -0.61 17.36 -13.16
N GLN A 396 -0.16 18.48 -12.60
CA GLN A 396 -0.95 19.73 -12.54
C GLN A 396 -1.27 20.29 -13.93
N HIS A 397 -0.35 20.16 -14.90
CA HIS A 397 -0.53 20.69 -16.25
C HIS A 397 -1.42 19.80 -17.12
N SER A 398 -1.12 18.50 -17.17
CA SER A 398 -1.65 17.60 -18.20
C SER A 398 -2.68 16.61 -17.69
N ALA A 399 -2.65 16.21 -16.41
CA ALA A 399 -3.62 15.24 -15.86
C ALA A 399 -4.84 15.90 -15.21
N LYS A 400 -4.70 17.12 -14.67
CA LYS A 400 -5.78 17.83 -13.96
C LYS A 400 -7.04 18.02 -14.82
N THR A 401 -8.20 17.84 -14.19
CA THR A 401 -9.52 18.08 -14.79
C THR A 401 -10.37 18.99 -13.89
N LYS A 402 -11.61 19.29 -14.33
CA LYS A 402 -12.59 20.01 -13.53
C LYS A 402 -12.99 19.25 -12.25
N CYS A 403 -12.99 17.92 -12.30
CA CYS A 403 -13.53 17.03 -11.27
C CYS A 403 -12.48 15.98 -10.85
N GLY A 404 -11.27 16.44 -10.51
CA GLY A 404 -10.14 15.59 -10.12
C GLY A 404 -8.97 15.59 -11.11
N TYR A 405 -8.39 14.41 -11.37
CA TYR A 405 -7.29 14.16 -12.30
C TYR A 405 -7.63 12.95 -13.18
N ALA A 406 -7.06 12.87 -14.37
CA ALA A 406 -7.37 11.86 -15.36
C ALA A 406 -6.12 11.14 -15.85
N THR A 407 -6.23 9.81 -15.99
CA THR A 407 -5.28 8.98 -16.73
C THR A 407 -4.88 9.63 -18.06
N ILE A 408 -3.60 9.70 -18.34
CA ILE A 408 -3.09 10.10 -19.66
C ILE A 408 -3.19 8.88 -20.57
N ASN A 409 -4.03 8.94 -21.59
CA ASN A 409 -4.26 7.83 -22.52
C ASN A 409 -3.17 7.74 -23.61
N ASN A 410 -2.40 8.81 -23.83
CA ASN A 410 -1.21 8.77 -24.67
C ASN A 410 -0.22 9.88 -24.27
N VAL A 411 1.02 9.50 -23.96
CA VAL A 411 2.05 10.43 -23.47
C VAL A 411 2.64 11.35 -24.55
N HIS A 412 2.37 11.13 -25.85
CA HIS A 412 2.83 12.03 -26.92
C HIS A 412 1.92 13.26 -27.09
N ASP A 413 0.60 13.09 -26.93
CA ASP A 413 -0.41 14.15 -27.16
C ASP A 413 -1.13 14.61 -25.88
N HIS A 414 -0.87 13.95 -24.75
CA HIS A 414 -1.49 14.18 -23.43
C HIS A 414 -3.02 14.10 -23.44
N ARG A 415 -3.61 13.36 -24.40
CA ARG A 415 -5.04 13.08 -24.40
C ARG A 415 -5.42 12.29 -23.14
N LYS A 416 -6.52 12.68 -22.50
CA LYS A 416 -6.97 12.08 -21.23
C LYS A 416 -7.94 10.91 -21.48
N ALA A 417 -7.89 9.89 -20.64
CA ALA A 417 -8.98 8.92 -20.45
C ALA A 417 -9.82 9.30 -19.23
N ASP A 418 -11.09 8.90 -19.24
CA ASP A 418 -12.06 9.27 -18.20
C ASP A 418 -11.99 8.34 -16.99
N ARG A 419 -10.85 8.34 -16.29
CA ARG A 419 -10.62 7.52 -15.09
C ARG A 419 -9.61 8.18 -14.14
N MET A 420 -9.91 8.11 -12.84
CA MET A 420 -9.02 8.44 -11.73
C MET A 420 -8.97 7.21 -10.81
N GLU A 421 -7.86 6.48 -10.88
CA GLU A 421 -7.61 5.28 -10.08
C GLU A 421 -7.49 5.65 -8.60
N SER A 422 -7.93 4.78 -7.69
CA SER A 422 -7.87 5.06 -6.23
C SER A 422 -6.43 5.30 -5.73
N PHE A 423 -5.45 4.58 -6.26
CA PHE A 423 -4.03 4.74 -5.93
C PHE A 423 -3.45 6.12 -6.23
N PHE A 424 -4.09 6.95 -7.06
CA PHE A 424 -3.63 8.33 -7.23
C PHE A 424 -3.69 9.10 -5.89
N LEU A 425 -4.74 8.84 -5.11
CA LEU A 425 -4.92 9.39 -3.77
C LEU A 425 -4.12 8.61 -2.71
N ALA A 426 -4.11 7.28 -2.74
CA ALA A 426 -3.34 6.50 -1.76
C ALA A 426 -1.83 6.66 -1.92
N GLU A 427 -1.30 6.78 -3.14
CA GLU A 427 0.11 6.58 -3.41
C GLU A 427 0.79 7.80 -4.02
N THR A 428 0.39 8.19 -5.24
CA THR A 428 1.09 9.21 -6.02
C THR A 428 1.14 10.54 -5.28
N THR A 429 0.01 10.98 -4.72
CA THR A 429 -0.05 12.19 -3.88
C THR A 429 0.60 12.01 -2.51
N LYS A 430 0.54 10.82 -1.90
CA LYS A 430 1.18 10.50 -0.61
C LYS A 430 2.70 10.57 -0.71
N TYR A 431 3.31 9.92 -1.70
CA TYR A 431 4.77 9.94 -1.91
C TYR A 431 5.27 11.31 -2.37
N LEU A 432 4.53 12.04 -3.23
CA LEU A 432 4.84 13.44 -3.54
C LEU A 432 4.85 14.31 -2.27
N TYR A 433 3.85 14.16 -1.40
CA TYR A 433 3.75 14.92 -0.17
C TYR A 433 4.89 14.58 0.79
N LEU A 434 5.20 13.29 0.98
CA LEU A 434 6.28 12.81 1.84
C LEU A 434 7.68 13.20 1.34
N LEU A 435 7.90 13.34 0.03
CA LEU A 435 9.14 13.87 -0.53
C LEU A 435 9.36 15.33 -0.12
N PHE A 436 8.31 16.14 -0.16
CA PHE A 436 8.37 17.58 0.16
C PHE A 436 8.16 17.91 1.65
N ASP A 437 7.78 16.92 2.47
CA ASP A 437 7.59 17.03 3.92
C ASP A 437 8.63 16.21 4.70
N PRO A 438 9.94 16.54 4.65
CA PRO A 438 11.00 15.71 5.25
C PRO A 438 10.94 15.61 6.78
N ASP A 439 10.15 16.47 7.44
CA ASP A 439 9.90 16.49 8.88
C ASP A 439 8.60 15.72 9.27
N ASN A 440 7.93 15.04 8.32
CA ASN A 440 6.69 14.31 8.60
C ASN A 440 6.90 13.19 9.63
N PHE A 441 5.86 12.86 10.42
CA PHE A 441 5.95 11.81 11.44
C PHE A 441 6.27 10.42 10.87
N ILE A 442 5.88 10.14 9.63
CA ILE A 442 6.25 8.93 8.89
C ILE A 442 7.77 8.78 8.80
N HIS A 443 8.48 9.90 8.71
CA HIS A 443 9.94 9.97 8.60
C HIS A 443 10.66 9.97 9.97
N ASN A 444 9.93 9.73 11.07
CA ASN A 444 10.53 9.57 12.40
C ASN A 444 11.61 8.48 12.36
N ASN A 445 12.74 8.77 13.00
CA ASN A 445 13.95 7.96 13.02
C ASN A 445 14.10 7.20 14.36
N GLY A 446 13.03 7.06 15.12
CA GLY A 446 12.99 6.37 16.43
C GLY A 446 13.72 7.10 17.55
N GLN A 447 13.84 8.42 17.46
CA GLN A 447 14.22 9.28 18.59
C GLN A 447 13.04 9.54 19.55
N GLN A 448 11.81 9.44 19.06
CA GLN A 448 10.57 9.65 19.83
C GLN A 448 9.57 8.54 19.49
N GLY A 449 8.62 8.26 20.37
CA GLY A 449 7.56 7.27 20.20
C GLY A 449 6.65 7.23 21.43
N ASP A 450 5.43 6.72 21.25
CA ASP A 450 4.39 6.71 22.29
C ASP A 450 4.35 5.37 23.01
N VAL A 451 4.30 5.39 24.35
CA VAL A 451 4.23 4.19 25.18
C VAL A 451 2.77 3.79 25.40
N ILE A 452 2.38 2.63 24.88
CA ILE A 452 1.02 2.10 24.96
C ILE A 452 0.99 0.94 25.96
N LYS A 453 0.07 1.02 26.92
CA LYS A 453 -0.16 -0.03 27.92
C LYS A 453 -1.24 -1.00 27.46
N THR A 454 -0.84 -2.22 27.13
CA THR A 454 -1.74 -3.30 26.74
C THR A 454 -1.86 -4.37 27.84
N GLN A 455 -2.75 -5.34 27.66
CA GLN A 455 -2.85 -6.51 28.54
C GLN A 455 -1.64 -7.48 28.43
N TRP A 456 -0.77 -7.31 27.42
CA TRP A 456 0.43 -8.12 27.22
C TRP A 456 1.71 -7.45 27.74
N GLY A 457 1.67 -6.15 28.04
CA GLY A 457 2.80 -5.37 28.53
C GLY A 457 2.74 -3.90 28.09
N HIS A 458 3.87 -3.19 28.21
CA HIS A 458 4.05 -1.91 27.53
C HIS A 458 4.67 -2.19 26.14
N CYS A 459 4.19 -1.50 25.12
CA CYS A 459 4.82 -1.45 23.80
C CYS A 459 5.05 0.01 23.40
N ILE A 460 5.86 0.22 22.35
CA ILE A 460 6.16 1.54 21.79
C ILE A 460 5.60 1.56 20.37
N VAL A 461 4.80 2.58 20.07
CA VAL A 461 4.23 2.86 18.73
C VAL A 461 4.69 4.22 18.24
N ASP A 462 4.40 4.54 16.99
CA ASP A 462 4.74 5.82 16.34
C ASP A 462 6.24 6.16 16.37
N SER A 463 7.09 5.15 16.57
CA SER A 463 8.55 5.30 16.60
C SER A 463 9.18 5.48 15.21
N GLY A 464 8.37 5.50 14.16
CA GLY A 464 8.86 5.60 12.78
C GLY A 464 9.39 4.27 12.25
N GLY A 465 10.14 4.35 11.15
CA GLY A 465 10.51 3.15 10.38
C GLY A 465 9.30 2.41 9.80
N TYR A 466 8.22 3.13 9.49
CA TYR A 466 7.01 2.56 8.90
C TYR A 466 7.35 1.79 7.62
N VAL A 467 6.80 0.58 7.48
CA VAL A 467 6.90 -0.20 6.25
C VAL A 467 5.61 -0.02 5.48
N PHE A 468 5.71 0.57 4.30
CA PHE A 468 4.60 0.70 3.37
C PHE A 468 4.30 -0.65 2.72
N ASN A 469 3.03 -1.00 2.50
CA ASN A 469 2.71 -2.06 1.56
C ASN A 469 2.87 -1.58 0.09
N THR A 470 2.45 -2.38 -0.89
CA THR A 470 2.58 -2.02 -2.32
C THR A 470 1.55 -0.98 -2.78
N GLU A 471 0.49 -0.73 -1.99
CA GLU A 471 -0.51 0.34 -2.22
C GLU A 471 -0.24 1.57 -1.30
N ALA A 472 1.03 1.80 -0.97
CA ALA A 472 1.50 2.84 -0.06
C ALA A 472 0.79 2.94 1.32
N HIS A 473 0.28 1.85 1.89
CA HIS A 473 -0.29 1.85 3.24
C HIS A 473 0.79 1.63 4.32
N PRO A 474 1.12 2.63 5.18
CA PRO A 474 2.15 2.49 6.20
C PRO A 474 1.71 1.59 7.36
N ILE A 475 2.56 0.63 7.70
CA ILE A 475 2.43 -0.26 8.86
C ILE A 475 3.53 0.11 9.87
N ASP A 476 3.15 0.36 11.12
CA ASP A 476 4.08 0.56 12.23
C ASP A 476 4.62 -0.80 12.74
N PRO A 477 5.92 -1.10 12.60
CA PRO A 477 6.49 -2.34 13.13
C PRO A 477 6.36 -2.45 14.66
N GLY A 478 6.34 -1.34 15.40
CA GLY A 478 6.19 -1.30 16.86
C GLY A 478 4.84 -1.83 17.33
N ALA A 479 3.77 -1.47 16.64
CA ALA A 479 2.42 -1.95 16.94
C ALA A 479 2.30 -3.49 16.82
N LEU A 480 3.09 -4.13 15.95
CA LEU A 480 3.07 -5.59 15.77
C LEU A 480 3.58 -6.38 16.99
N TYR A 481 4.30 -5.72 17.91
CA TYR A 481 4.77 -6.33 19.16
C TYR A 481 3.83 -6.10 20.36
N CYS A 482 2.82 -5.24 20.23
CA CYS A 482 1.89 -4.90 21.31
C CYS A 482 0.98 -6.06 21.79
N CYS A 483 0.75 -7.04 20.91
CA CYS A 483 -0.33 -8.03 21.03
C CYS A 483 0.14 -9.45 21.38
N ARG A 484 1.42 -9.59 21.74
CA ARG A 484 2.04 -10.87 22.12
C ARG A 484 2.86 -10.67 23.39
N LYS A 485 2.90 -11.65 24.29
CA LYS A 485 3.74 -11.56 25.50
C LYS A 485 5.22 -11.54 25.10
N ILE A 486 6.00 -10.64 25.70
CA ILE A 486 7.46 -10.57 25.54
C ILE A 486 8.11 -11.75 26.30
N GLN A 487 7.95 -12.97 25.78
CA GLN A 487 8.45 -14.20 26.42
C GLN A 487 9.79 -14.70 25.86
N ASN A 488 10.31 -14.11 24.77
CA ASN A 488 11.53 -14.56 24.09
C ASN A 488 12.42 -13.41 23.56
N MET A 489 12.56 -12.30 24.28
CA MET A 489 13.73 -11.42 24.08
C MET A 489 14.92 -11.98 24.86
N LEU A 490 16.12 -11.98 24.27
CA LEU A 490 17.34 -12.34 25.01
C LEU A 490 17.55 -11.35 26.18
N PRO A 491 18.08 -11.80 27.34
CA PRO A 491 18.23 -10.96 28.53
C PRO A 491 18.93 -9.61 28.26
N ASP A 492 19.97 -9.61 27.43
CA ASP A 492 20.74 -8.40 27.08
C ASP A 492 19.90 -7.32 26.38
N LYS A 493 18.78 -7.70 25.76
CA LYS A 493 17.91 -6.82 24.96
C LYS A 493 16.90 -6.03 25.81
N ILE A 494 16.63 -6.47 27.03
CA ILE A 494 15.80 -5.74 28.01
C ILE A 494 16.44 -4.36 28.29
N SER A 495 17.78 -4.31 28.39
CA SER A 495 18.53 -3.07 28.65
C SER A 495 18.36 -1.96 27.60
N THR A 496 17.95 -2.30 26.37
CA THR A 496 17.71 -1.31 25.30
C THR A 496 16.29 -0.76 25.33
N VAL A 497 15.34 -1.58 25.79
CA VAL A 497 13.97 -1.16 26.10
C VAL A 497 13.98 -0.23 27.32
N ASP A 498 14.76 -0.54 28.36
CA ASP A 498 14.94 0.30 29.55
C ASP A 498 15.49 1.71 29.26
N LYS A 499 16.19 1.93 28.15
CA LYS A 499 16.69 3.27 27.74
C LYS A 499 15.55 4.26 27.46
N PHE A 500 14.38 3.77 27.03
CA PHE A 500 13.17 4.58 26.86
C PHE A 500 12.40 4.78 28.18
N PHE A 501 12.58 3.87 29.16
CA PHE A 501 11.95 3.94 30.49
C PHE A 501 12.80 4.71 31.52
N THR A 502 13.33 5.89 31.18
CA THR A 502 14.22 6.65 32.08
C THR A 502 13.54 7.81 32.83
N THR A 503 13.57 7.71 34.17
CA THR A 503 13.46 8.78 35.21
C THR A 503 12.11 9.19 35.85
N HIS A 504 10.95 8.61 35.50
CA HIS A 504 9.75 8.74 36.36
C HIS A 504 9.31 7.43 37.04
N ASP A 505 9.17 6.33 36.30
CA ASP A 505 8.61 5.09 36.87
C ASP A 505 9.55 4.34 37.84
N LEU A 506 10.86 4.60 37.80
CA LEU A 506 11.84 3.95 38.69
C LEU A 506 11.64 4.30 40.18
N LYS A 507 10.92 5.38 40.50
CA LYS A 507 10.58 5.72 41.90
C LYS A 507 9.49 4.83 42.51
N GLU A 508 8.61 4.23 41.70
CA GLU A 508 7.63 3.27 42.23
C GLU A 508 8.25 1.89 42.48
N LYS A 509 9.30 1.53 41.73
CA LYS A 509 9.96 0.22 41.86
C LYS A 509 10.87 0.15 43.09
N TYR A 510 11.65 1.21 43.37
CA TYR A 510 12.57 1.24 44.52
C TYR A 510 11.88 1.33 45.90
N ASN A 511 10.60 1.71 45.96
CA ASN A 511 9.85 1.75 47.23
C ASN A 511 9.14 0.41 47.56
N ARG A 512 9.42 -0.68 46.84
CA ARG A 512 8.74 -1.99 47.00
C ARG A 512 9.64 -3.18 47.28
N GLU A 513 10.96 -3.02 47.31
CA GLU A 513 11.91 -4.14 47.48
C GLU A 513 12.73 -4.10 48.79
N ASP A 514 12.45 -3.17 49.71
CA ASP A 514 13.02 -3.11 51.07
C ASP A 514 11.98 -3.44 52.16
N THR A 515 11.46 -4.67 52.18
CA THR A 515 11.04 -5.39 53.42
C THR A 515 10.71 -6.85 53.13
N ILE A 516 11.66 -7.76 53.40
CA ILE A 516 11.37 -9.14 53.80
C ILE A 516 12.34 -9.47 54.93
N HIS A 517 11.83 -9.72 56.15
CA HIS A 517 12.20 -10.87 56.99
C HIS A 517 11.49 -10.85 58.38
N GLU A 518 11.19 -12.06 58.85
CA GLU A 518 10.97 -12.49 60.26
C GLU A 518 9.65 -12.13 60.99
N ASP A 519 8.74 -13.12 60.99
CA ASP A 519 8.06 -13.80 62.12
C ASP A 519 7.42 -13.07 63.33
N ASP A 520 6.44 -13.80 63.89
CA ASP A 520 5.77 -13.69 65.21
C ASP A 520 4.67 -12.62 65.47
N ASP A 521 3.43 -13.13 65.53
CA ASP A 521 2.38 -12.94 66.57
C ASP A 521 1.74 -11.54 66.91
N ILE A 522 0.46 -11.61 67.31
CA ILE A 522 -0.40 -10.59 68.00
C ILE A 522 -1.22 -9.59 67.15
N ASP A 523 -2.50 -9.92 67.00
CA ASP A 523 -3.75 -9.21 67.43
C ASP A 523 -3.93 -7.65 67.44
N ILE A 524 -5.16 -7.24 67.08
CA ILE A 524 -5.93 -6.01 67.48
C ILE A 524 -5.65 -4.62 66.82
N ASN A 525 -6.74 -4.03 66.24
CA ASN A 525 -7.10 -2.60 65.99
C ASN A 525 -6.07 -1.60 65.38
N ASP A 526 -6.39 -0.58 64.56
CA ASP A 526 -7.61 0.24 64.45
C ASP A 526 -7.61 1.14 63.17
N SER A 527 -8.81 1.62 62.84
CA SER A 527 -9.24 2.80 62.05
C SER A 527 -8.35 3.65 61.10
N ASN A 528 -8.99 3.96 59.95
CA ASN A 528 -9.07 5.24 59.25
C ASN A 528 -7.83 5.89 58.59
N ASN A 529 -7.91 6.02 57.25
CA ASN A 529 -8.15 7.35 56.67
C ASN A 529 -8.92 7.29 55.34
N LEU A 530 -9.82 8.26 55.15
CA LEU A 530 -10.76 8.34 54.04
C LEU A 530 -10.13 9.03 52.81
N VAL A 531 -10.49 8.57 51.61
CA VAL A 531 -10.23 9.30 50.36
C VAL A 531 -11.38 10.27 50.10
N GLU A 532 -11.10 11.57 50.12
CA GLU A 532 -12.09 12.61 49.83
C GLU A 532 -12.17 12.91 48.31
N ILE A 533 -13.36 12.78 47.73
CA ILE A 533 -13.59 12.99 46.29
C ILE A 533 -14.02 14.44 46.04
N ILE A 534 -13.12 15.26 45.48
CA ILE A 534 -13.40 16.67 45.16
C ILE A 534 -14.10 16.78 43.79
N LYS A 535 -15.22 17.51 43.74
CA LYS A 535 -16.00 17.75 42.50
C LYS A 535 -15.38 18.85 41.63
N LEU A 536 -15.47 18.69 40.30
CA LEU A 536 -14.84 19.55 39.28
C LEU A 536 -15.23 21.06 39.29
N SER A 537 -16.18 21.50 40.12
CA SER A 537 -16.63 22.90 40.14
C SER A 537 -15.67 23.88 40.85
N GLN A 538 -14.59 23.42 41.48
CA GLN A 538 -13.69 24.25 42.28
C GLN A 538 -12.31 24.56 41.65
N LEU A 539 -11.98 24.01 40.48
CA LEU A 539 -10.68 24.23 39.82
C LEU A 539 -10.56 25.56 39.03
N ARG A 540 -11.68 26.27 38.80
CA ARG A 540 -11.70 27.48 37.94
C ARG A 540 -11.01 28.72 38.55
N ASN A 541 -10.73 28.73 39.86
CA ASN A 541 -10.16 29.90 40.55
C ASN A 541 -8.64 29.83 40.79
N LYS A 542 -7.94 28.78 40.34
CA LYS A 542 -6.47 28.65 40.57
C LYS A 542 -5.62 29.26 39.46
N PHE A 543 -6.13 29.34 38.22
CA PHE A 543 -5.44 29.96 37.07
C PHE A 543 -5.53 31.50 37.03
N ALA A 544 -6.29 32.14 37.92
CA ALA A 544 -6.51 33.59 37.90
C ALA A 544 -5.42 34.43 38.58
N ASN A 545 -4.45 33.81 39.27
CA ASN A 545 -3.48 34.51 40.13
C ASN A 545 -2.03 34.52 39.64
N GLU A 546 -1.66 33.79 38.57
CA GLU A 546 -0.28 33.75 38.05
C GLU A 546 -0.01 34.71 36.87
N VAL A 547 -1.02 35.43 36.38
CA VAL A 547 -0.88 36.42 35.27
C VAL A 547 -0.95 37.88 35.78
N LYS A 548 -0.51 38.12 37.03
CA LYS A 548 -0.41 39.47 37.63
C LYS A 548 1.03 39.80 38.07
N SER A 549 1.98 39.75 37.13
CA SER A 549 3.31 40.36 37.32
C SER A 549 4.01 40.65 35.98
N LYS A 550 3.53 41.67 35.26
CA LYS A 550 4.29 42.58 34.37
C LYS A 550 3.32 43.54 33.69
N THR A 551 3.44 44.83 34.00
CA THR A 551 2.68 45.95 33.40
C THR A 551 3.63 46.92 32.69
N PHE A 552 3.04 47.91 31.98
CA PHE A 552 3.67 48.98 31.18
C PHE A 552 4.20 48.51 29.80
N GLU A 553 3.96 49.16 28.66
CA GLU A 553 3.01 50.21 28.21
C GLU A 553 3.16 50.34 26.64
N ASN A 554 2.41 51.06 25.80
CA ASN A 554 1.26 52.00 25.86
C ASN A 554 0.55 52.02 24.45
N VAL A 555 -0.31 53.01 24.18
CA VAL A 555 -0.85 53.49 22.86
C VAL A 555 -2.19 52.91 22.39
N GLU A 556 -2.98 53.79 21.76
CA GLU A 556 -4.45 53.85 21.79
C GLU A 556 -5.18 53.35 20.52
N ILE A 557 -6.35 52.75 20.76
CA ILE A 557 -7.67 53.06 20.16
C ILE A 557 -7.71 53.63 18.72
N PHE A 558 -8.40 52.93 17.82
CA PHE A 558 -9.59 53.49 17.15
C PHE A 558 -10.60 52.39 16.80
N ILE A 559 -11.88 52.68 17.05
CA ILE A 559 -13.05 51.84 16.70
C ILE A 559 -13.80 52.59 15.61
N GLU A 560 -14.24 51.89 14.57
CA GLU A 560 -15.47 52.28 13.89
C GLU A 560 -16.22 51.05 13.37
N GLU A 561 -17.53 51.07 13.61
CA GLU A 561 -18.53 50.05 13.32
C GLU A 561 -19.53 50.68 12.34
N LEU A 562 -20.19 49.90 11.46
CA LEU A 562 -21.58 50.12 10.98
C LEU A 562 -21.95 49.24 9.76
N LEU A 563 -23.00 48.44 9.96
CA LEU A 563 -24.05 48.12 8.98
C LEU A 563 -25.17 49.20 9.12
N PRO A 564 -26.19 49.39 8.24
CA PRO A 564 -27.01 48.30 7.69
C PRO A 564 -27.82 48.52 6.36
N GLU A 565 -28.66 47.51 6.08
CA GLU A 565 -30.05 47.56 5.57
C GLU A 565 -30.44 47.34 4.08
N ASN A 566 -31.66 46.80 3.95
CA ASN A 566 -32.34 46.18 2.80
C ASN A 566 -32.88 47.19 1.76
N VAL A 567 -33.46 46.70 0.63
CA VAL A 567 -34.88 46.95 0.23
C VAL A 567 -35.32 46.22 -1.08
N SER A 568 -36.49 45.55 -1.00
CA SER A 568 -37.53 45.12 -1.98
C SER A 568 -37.28 44.71 -3.46
N GLU A 569 -37.76 43.50 -3.79
CA GLU A 569 -38.83 43.13 -4.75
C GLU A 569 -39.20 43.99 -5.99
N SER A 570 -39.44 43.33 -7.13
CA SER A 570 -40.71 43.43 -7.92
C SER A 570 -40.83 42.28 -8.94
N GLU A 571 -42.08 41.99 -9.37
CA GLU A 571 -42.52 40.79 -10.11
C GLU A 571 -42.72 41.01 -11.64
N ASP A 572 -43.43 40.05 -12.26
CA ASP A 572 -44.11 40.02 -13.57
C ASP A 572 -43.36 39.51 -14.84
N GLU A 573 -44.04 38.85 -15.80
CA GLU A 573 -45.04 37.75 -15.73
C GLU A 573 -45.22 37.15 -17.16
N THR A 574 -45.83 35.95 -17.27
CA THR A 574 -46.52 35.39 -18.46
C THR A 574 -45.74 35.00 -19.75
N ASN A 575 -46.37 34.29 -20.72
CA ASN A 575 -46.89 32.91 -20.70
C ASN A 575 -47.22 32.40 -22.14
N LYS A 576 -47.17 31.07 -22.36
CA LYS A 576 -47.96 30.25 -23.34
C LYS A 576 -47.80 30.37 -24.89
N ASN A 577 -47.12 29.35 -25.44
CA ASN A 577 -47.67 28.19 -26.21
C ASN A 577 -48.27 28.25 -27.65
N LYS A 578 -47.70 27.35 -28.51
CA LYS A 578 -48.33 26.48 -29.58
C LYS A 578 -48.85 27.19 -30.86
N THR A 579 -48.96 26.60 -32.07
CA THR A 579 -49.07 25.22 -32.65
C THR A 579 -48.31 25.15 -34.03
N LEU A 580 -48.20 24.07 -34.85
CA LEU A 580 -48.14 22.58 -34.78
C LEU A 580 -47.88 22.01 -36.22
N HIS A 581 -47.62 20.70 -36.38
CA HIS A 581 -47.54 19.87 -37.64
C HIS A 581 -46.29 19.98 -38.55
N SER A 582 -45.83 18.96 -39.29
CA SER A 582 -45.74 17.47 -39.29
C SER A 582 -45.12 17.12 -40.69
N ASP A 583 -44.39 16.04 -41.00
CA ASP A 583 -44.54 14.62 -40.65
C ASP A 583 -43.24 13.78 -40.76
N SER A 584 -43.19 12.73 -39.92
CA SER A 584 -42.66 11.37 -40.14
C SER A 584 -41.56 11.05 -41.18
N ALA A 585 -40.41 10.58 -40.68
CA ALA A 585 -39.81 9.32 -41.12
C ALA A 585 -39.08 8.61 -39.96
N LYS A 586 -39.41 7.34 -39.67
CA LYS A 586 -38.72 6.53 -38.66
C LYS A 586 -37.50 5.83 -39.25
N MET A 587 -36.36 5.88 -38.56
CA MET A 587 -35.31 4.87 -38.71
C MET A 587 -34.80 4.47 -37.33
N GLN A 588 -35.00 3.20 -36.97
CA GLN A 588 -34.42 2.63 -35.75
C GLN A 588 -32.94 2.39 -35.99
N VAL A 589 -32.08 3.01 -35.19
CA VAL A 589 -30.71 2.52 -34.99
C VAL A 589 -30.72 1.73 -33.69
N ILE A 590 -30.52 0.42 -33.81
CA ILE A 590 -30.44 -0.50 -32.69
C ILE A 590 -29.08 -0.26 -32.02
N ALA A 591 -29.07 0.21 -30.77
CA ALA A 591 -27.85 0.29 -29.98
C ALA A 591 -27.33 -1.12 -29.70
N GLN A 592 -26.04 -1.36 -29.94
CA GLN A 592 -25.41 -2.62 -29.55
C GLN A 592 -25.15 -2.66 -28.02
N PRO A 593 -25.14 -3.84 -27.39
CA PRO A 593 -24.99 -3.95 -25.95
C PRO A 593 -23.55 -3.72 -25.47
N ASN A 594 -23.42 -2.96 -24.38
CA ASN A 594 -22.35 -2.94 -23.38
C ASN A 594 -21.07 -3.73 -23.70
N VAL A 595 -20.00 -3.02 -24.07
CA VAL A 595 -18.63 -3.50 -23.86
C VAL A 595 -18.23 -3.13 -22.44
N ILE A 596 -18.10 -4.14 -21.58
CA ILE A 596 -17.49 -4.00 -20.26
C ILE A 596 -15.98 -3.84 -20.47
N TYR A 597 -15.41 -2.70 -20.08
CA TYR A 597 -13.96 -2.54 -20.01
C TYR A 597 -13.44 -3.39 -18.83
N LYS A 598 -12.96 -4.58 -19.14
CA LYS A 598 -12.10 -5.36 -18.24
C LYS A 598 -10.71 -4.75 -18.25
N ALA A 599 -10.23 -4.29 -17.11
CA ALA A 599 -8.81 -4.08 -16.87
C ALA A 599 -8.16 -5.44 -16.52
N ASP A 600 -8.14 -6.36 -17.50
CA ASP A 600 -7.35 -7.58 -17.43
C ASP A 600 -6.05 -7.37 -18.22
N ASP A 601 -4.94 -7.16 -17.51
CA ASP A 601 -3.61 -7.16 -18.11
C ASP A 601 -3.12 -8.61 -18.36
N SER A 602 -3.86 -9.38 -19.17
CA SER A 602 -3.52 -10.77 -19.52
C SER A 602 -4.12 -11.30 -20.84
N GLU A 603 -4.23 -10.50 -21.90
CA GLU A 603 -4.50 -11.03 -23.26
C GLU A 603 -3.35 -10.80 -24.26
N THR A 604 -2.56 -11.85 -24.47
CA THR A 604 -1.77 -12.08 -25.70
C THR A 604 -2.28 -13.36 -26.38
N THR A 605 -3.04 -13.21 -27.46
CA THR A 605 -3.34 -14.31 -28.38
C THR A 605 -2.99 -13.90 -29.81
N ASP A 606 -1.74 -14.18 -30.21
CA ASP A 606 -1.34 -14.07 -31.60
C ASP A 606 -2.11 -15.10 -32.45
N THR A 607 -2.73 -14.60 -33.52
CA THR A 607 -3.57 -15.39 -34.42
C THR A 607 -2.70 -16.15 -35.43
N PHE A 608 -2.51 -17.45 -35.21
CA PHE A 608 -2.03 -18.37 -36.25
C PHE A 608 -3.21 -19.03 -36.97
N GLU A 609 -3.43 -18.66 -38.23
CA GLU A 609 -4.36 -19.36 -39.12
C GLU A 609 -3.88 -20.79 -39.38
N ALA A 610 -4.74 -21.78 -39.10
CA ALA A 610 -4.59 -23.15 -39.56
C ALA A 610 -5.83 -23.54 -40.39
N SER A 611 -5.58 -23.91 -41.64
CA SER A 611 -6.61 -24.15 -42.67
C SER A 611 -7.53 -25.32 -42.35
N ILE A 612 -8.83 -25.11 -42.54
CA ILE A 612 -9.87 -26.15 -42.52
C ILE A 612 -9.72 -27.06 -43.76
N THR A 613 -9.72 -28.37 -43.54
CA THR A 613 -10.13 -29.37 -44.56
C THR A 613 -11.15 -30.31 -43.95
N SER A 614 -12.19 -30.63 -44.71
CA SER A 614 -13.41 -31.31 -44.26
C SER A 614 -13.37 -32.83 -44.41
N ASP A 615 -14.42 -33.46 -43.85
CA ASP A 615 -14.90 -34.82 -44.12
C ASP A 615 -13.99 -35.97 -43.60
N ASP A 616 -14.51 -37.01 -42.93
CA ASP A 616 -15.64 -37.81 -43.42
C ASP A 616 -16.40 -38.64 -42.34
N VAL A 617 -17.48 -39.27 -42.79
CA VAL A 617 -18.48 -40.08 -42.07
C VAL A 617 -17.93 -41.44 -41.59
N TYR A 618 -18.39 -41.98 -40.45
CA TYR A 618 -18.92 -43.37 -40.36
C TYR A 618 -19.73 -43.65 -39.08
N ASN A 619 -20.64 -44.63 -39.17
CA ASN A 619 -21.77 -44.82 -38.27
C ASN A 619 -21.80 -46.24 -37.64
N SER A 620 -22.49 -46.38 -36.51
CA SER A 620 -22.95 -47.63 -35.85
C SER A 620 -21.93 -48.59 -35.20
N ALA A 621 -22.16 -48.93 -33.93
CA ALA A 621 -22.78 -50.21 -33.56
C ALA A 621 -23.21 -50.25 -32.07
N THR A 622 -24.44 -50.69 -31.80
CA THR A 622 -25.01 -50.86 -30.46
C THR A 622 -24.57 -52.14 -29.75
N VAL A 623 -24.26 -52.06 -28.45
CA VAL A 623 -24.56 -53.12 -27.48
C VAL A 623 -25.14 -52.49 -26.21
N GLN A 624 -26.43 -52.73 -25.97
CA GLN A 624 -27.04 -52.46 -24.66
C GLN A 624 -26.69 -53.60 -23.70
N ASN A 625 -26.26 -53.26 -22.49
CA ASN A 625 -26.35 -54.19 -21.36
C ASN A 625 -26.87 -53.46 -20.13
N ASN A 626 -28.13 -53.76 -19.76
CA ASN A 626 -28.79 -53.19 -18.60
C ASN A 626 -28.33 -53.89 -17.32
N THR A 627 -27.59 -53.19 -16.46
CA THR A 627 -27.50 -53.51 -15.03
C THR A 627 -27.92 -52.30 -14.21
N LYS A 628 -29.12 -52.39 -13.61
CA LYS A 628 -29.58 -51.44 -12.58
C LYS A 628 -28.67 -51.54 -11.36
N LEU A 629 -27.70 -50.65 -11.22
CA LEU A 629 -27.15 -50.32 -9.91
C LEU A 629 -27.84 -49.08 -9.35
N SER A 630 -28.17 -49.18 -8.06
CA SER A 630 -28.82 -48.16 -7.24
C SER A 630 -28.21 -46.77 -7.44
N LYS A 631 -29.05 -45.79 -7.78
CA LYS A 631 -28.73 -44.37 -7.58
C LYS A 631 -28.67 -44.09 -6.08
N LYS A 632 -27.51 -44.36 -5.45
CA LYS A 632 -27.16 -43.67 -4.22
C LYS A 632 -27.04 -42.19 -4.59
N ALA A 633 -28.01 -41.39 -4.17
CA ALA A 633 -27.86 -39.96 -4.14
C ALA A 633 -26.70 -39.63 -3.19
N VAL A 634 -25.51 -39.43 -3.75
CA VAL A 634 -24.45 -38.73 -3.04
C VAL A 634 -24.96 -37.30 -2.91
N SER A 635 -25.45 -36.99 -1.72
CA SER A 635 -25.62 -35.62 -1.29
C SER A 635 -24.25 -34.97 -1.39
N ASN A 636 -24.03 -34.16 -2.42
CA ASN A 636 -22.93 -33.20 -2.45
C ASN A 636 -23.25 -32.13 -1.40
N GLN A 637 -23.07 -32.49 -0.12
CA GLN A 637 -22.73 -31.52 0.89
C GLN A 637 -21.42 -30.91 0.42
N ILE A 638 -21.50 -29.70 -0.16
CA ILE A 638 -20.34 -28.83 -0.30
C ILE A 638 -19.78 -28.70 1.11
N THR A 639 -18.65 -29.35 1.37
CA THR A 639 -17.99 -29.27 2.67
C THR A 639 -17.60 -27.82 2.88
N ARG A 640 -18.20 -27.17 3.88
CA ARG A 640 -17.92 -25.78 4.22
C ARG A 640 -16.41 -25.60 4.36
N PHE A 641 -15.88 -24.54 3.79
CA PHE A 641 -14.48 -24.19 3.97
C PHE A 641 -14.23 -23.82 5.44
N GLU A 642 -13.34 -24.56 6.10
CA GLU A 642 -12.99 -24.36 7.51
C GLU A 642 -11.51 -23.96 7.61
N PRO A 643 -11.19 -22.68 7.91
CA PRO A 643 -9.81 -22.17 7.87
C PRO A 643 -8.84 -22.92 8.80
N GLN A 644 -9.33 -23.40 9.94
CA GLN A 644 -8.51 -24.18 10.88
C GLN A 644 -8.00 -25.49 10.26
N ILE A 645 -8.81 -26.14 9.40
CA ILE A 645 -8.40 -27.36 8.68
C ILE A 645 -7.33 -27.03 7.63
N MET A 646 -7.39 -25.86 6.99
CA MET A 646 -6.33 -25.37 6.11
C MET A 646 -5.01 -25.19 6.87
N LEU A 647 -5.03 -24.51 8.02
CA LEU A 647 -3.83 -24.29 8.85
C LEU A 647 -3.20 -25.62 9.32
N GLU A 648 -4.02 -26.56 9.79
CA GLU A 648 -3.56 -27.89 10.18
C GLU A 648 -2.97 -28.67 9.00
N ASN A 649 -3.56 -28.56 7.80
CA ASN A 649 -3.04 -29.17 6.59
C ASN A 649 -1.68 -28.56 6.16
N ILE A 650 -1.51 -27.24 6.24
CA ILE A 650 -0.22 -26.57 5.95
C ILE A 650 0.86 -27.12 6.88
N ARG A 651 0.62 -27.07 8.20
CA ARG A 651 1.57 -27.54 9.23
C ARG A 651 1.88 -29.03 9.12
N ARG A 652 0.86 -29.88 8.86
CA ARG A 652 1.01 -31.34 8.79
C ARG A 652 1.66 -31.82 7.51
N LYS A 653 1.33 -31.22 6.36
CA LYS A 653 1.93 -31.60 5.06
C LYS A 653 3.35 -31.05 4.94
N ASN A 654 3.60 -29.82 5.41
CA ASN A 654 4.89 -29.12 5.33
C ASN A 654 5.55 -29.26 3.94
N MET A 655 4.78 -28.95 2.89
CA MET A 655 5.14 -29.26 1.49
C MET A 655 6.43 -28.57 1.03
N TYR A 656 6.74 -27.44 1.66
CA TYR A 656 7.88 -26.58 1.33
C TYR A 656 8.76 -26.38 2.57
N PRO A 657 9.54 -27.41 2.98
CA PRO A 657 10.34 -27.35 4.19
C PRO A 657 11.46 -26.31 4.06
N THR A 658 11.58 -25.45 5.07
CA THR A 658 12.63 -24.43 5.12
C THR A 658 13.99 -25.05 5.46
N ASN A 659 15.02 -24.78 4.67
CA ASN A 659 16.39 -25.16 5.02
C ASN A 659 16.87 -24.32 6.22
N THR A 660 17.12 -24.99 7.36
CA THR A 660 17.48 -24.35 8.63
C THR A 660 18.81 -23.59 8.61
N THR A 661 19.65 -23.82 7.60
CA THR A 661 20.94 -23.14 7.45
C THR A 661 20.81 -21.61 7.37
N ALA A 662 19.76 -21.07 6.72
CA ALA A 662 19.57 -19.61 6.63
C ALA A 662 19.45 -18.94 8.01
N ARG A 663 18.74 -19.58 8.95
CA ARG A 663 18.56 -19.09 10.33
C ARG A 663 19.84 -19.16 11.16
N LEU A 664 20.77 -20.06 10.80
CA LEU A 664 22.10 -20.17 11.42
C LEU A 664 23.09 -19.16 10.82
N MET A 665 22.98 -18.86 9.52
CA MET A 665 23.83 -17.91 8.79
C MET A 665 23.41 -16.44 8.98
N TYR A 666 22.22 -16.17 9.52
CA TYR A 666 21.74 -14.80 9.78
C TYR A 666 22.57 -14.03 10.81
N HIS A 667 23.43 -14.71 11.57
CA HIS A 667 24.48 -14.06 12.36
C HIS A 667 25.57 -13.36 11.53
N THR A 668 25.39 -13.21 10.20
CA THR A 668 26.40 -12.63 9.29
C THR A 668 25.82 -11.81 8.13
N LEU A 669 24.57 -11.33 8.22
CA LEU A 669 24.05 -10.28 7.33
C LEU A 669 24.13 -8.94 8.06
N PHE A 670 25.31 -8.31 7.98
CA PHE A 670 25.60 -6.98 8.52
C PHE A 670 26.05 -6.06 7.37
N CYS A 671 25.18 -5.16 6.90
CA CYS A 671 25.42 -4.19 5.83
C CYS A 671 24.64 -2.89 6.09
N GLN A 672 25.38 -1.81 6.41
CA GLN A 672 24.88 -0.54 6.97
C GLN A 672 23.50 -0.10 6.44
N SER A 673 22.45 -0.36 7.22
CA SER A 673 21.08 0.06 6.94
C SER A 673 20.95 1.57 6.91
N GLN A 674 20.04 2.09 6.08
CA GLN A 674 19.83 3.53 5.90
C GLN A 674 19.35 4.18 7.21
N SER A 675 19.73 5.43 7.45
CA SER A 675 19.47 6.12 8.74
C SER A 675 18.01 6.19 9.18
N PHE A 676 17.06 6.09 8.24
CA PHE A 676 15.63 6.01 8.52
C PHE A 676 15.12 4.57 8.81
N LEU A 677 15.87 3.53 8.45
CA LEU A 677 15.57 2.12 8.71
C LEU A 677 16.31 1.53 9.93
N GLN A 678 17.34 2.21 10.43
CA GLN A 678 18.24 1.77 11.52
C GLN A 678 17.55 1.36 12.84
N ARG A 679 16.25 1.62 13.00
CA ARG A 679 15.45 1.22 14.18
C ARG A 679 14.28 0.28 13.93
N ILE A 680 14.06 -0.22 12.71
CA ILE A 680 13.05 -1.27 12.47
C ILE A 680 13.35 -2.53 13.33
N SER A 681 14.60 -2.72 13.74
CA SER A 681 14.95 -3.72 14.75
C SER A 681 14.68 -3.28 16.18
N ILE A 682 13.46 -3.54 16.66
CA ILE A 682 13.12 -3.66 18.10
C ILE A 682 13.94 -4.76 18.80
N ILE A 683 14.63 -5.62 18.02
CA ILE A 683 15.42 -6.76 18.48
C ILE A 683 16.94 -6.46 18.43
N GLY A 684 17.33 -5.22 18.16
CA GLY A 684 18.72 -4.76 18.02
C GLY A 684 19.18 -4.73 16.56
N GLU A 685 19.56 -3.52 16.12
CA GLU A 685 20.34 -3.18 14.91
C GLU A 685 20.28 -4.19 13.74
N PHE A 686 19.53 -3.84 12.70
CA PHE A 686 20.02 -4.13 11.35
C PHE A 686 21.29 -3.27 11.18
N PHE A 687 22.45 -3.87 11.44
CA PHE A 687 23.69 -3.34 10.87
C PHE A 687 23.54 -3.41 9.37
#